data_AF-A0A9C6XWC9-F1
#
_entry.id   AF-A0A9C6XWC9-F1
#
_cell.length_a   1.000
_cell.length_b   1.000
_cell.length_c   1.000
_cell.angle_alpha   90.00
_cell.angle_beta   90.00
_cell.angle_gamma   90.00
#
_symmetry.space_group_name_H-M   'P 1'
#
loop_
_entity.id
_entity.type
_entity.pdbx_description
1 polymer ?
#
loop_
_entity_poly.entity_id
_entity_poly.type
_entity_poly.pdbx_seq_one_letter_code
_entity_poly.pdbx_strand_id
1 'polypeptide(L)'
;MKLCCRFQILLFNLCFLFLSILFDGSHGQDIIGCGGFVKSDIDISKAQVQVKLYTKQGSLKDQTECAPKNGYYFLPVYDKGSYILRIEPPKGWTFHPKEVPLTFDGRTDPCSQNKDINFEFKGFTVFGKVLSAGSTAGPEGITVHLLKDKKEIAQTVTISNGDFEFPSVTTGIYNLKISHPKWHVSNAETTVSVAGGNGIVKPGSLVVSGYDVSGKVLSDGEAVQGVNLILFQRAVVEGSSTPVIPGCNKQTLQGYKSPSEKGIRLLCHTQSDANGLFGFTSLPPGSYRVEPFYQGPQNLKFDLYPKSQDFVVSHGSVVLPVEFQIKGFTVSGRVLYTPNGLGVPHAYVLVNNQIKTETDKNGFFSLNSMQSGTYSVEAASDKLRFSAINVKVSPSSAQLPDLFPWGFEVCGRINPPRLEDNRPRTVTLSSSKDSSNVIDRAEADSAGLYCFHLKPGTYYASVQMSQEEKAKGLQYAPLVREVKVVNQPVNVGNDFSQLKARVHGKVSCLQRCSDISIRLLPLSPGVEEVTIRLKDDNTYEINEVLLGNYHVKVIRDDWCWGASQYEIEVSTAEVAVPVFKHVGYATIVQTSHNASINYELVTETPNQIKKTLPMRKGISRLCVPSAGTYRIQAVGCHKFAEPSTVMWNTKDPAKAIAFTAIGHTITGFVESIKQVDDLIVRIEKDNGSLVELQGPLKPKQSDGKWQYEISIMALENEDYKIIPQSAVMLFKPEEITMTRYLECAQGVFSIEAFLGQIISGEITPALGGVAITVMEDQSLEDPKIIAQTETDSKGQYRIGPLQPGVKYSVLAEKEGYVMTGPDARNKITARKLAEIAAVVTDRADGAPLQGVLLSVSGGAYRRNSLTGPDGQLSFKSLSPGEYYLRPLLKEYRFEPPALQFEVKEGDTVNVKLEGDRVAWSAYGTVTSLSKEPEAGVLVEAVGVDRERHNCAQLQEEAVTEITGQFRIKGLQPQCNYIVRVKPTAEANKHIYRATPDSIPLQAVESDVKNLRLIAFRPIAKTEVVAVVRSGVDTVEQLRSVKLRLCREETPDHPIHVVRLDSIVGTQGGRVHEYYPAGVMVHFPLIPSDGRGYVLQLESSLSPSAYDYSNQAVHFRTNVSFHYVPFSFEPIPRFVDQDMNQGSIFLLPLVLIALFSYFGRDHIAPSLKRLSQAGLLRRLAGEGPVVSERPNSREKTASRDNKSPREQDNSPDSSDGATVEQIGKKKKPRRT
;
A
#
# COMPACT_ATOMS: atom_id res chain seq x y z
N MET A 1 21.72 60.87 45.65
CA MET A 1 21.81 59.40 45.83
C MET A 1 20.81 58.60 44.98
N LYS A 2 19.51 58.50 45.31
CA LYS A 2 18.59 57.51 44.65
C LYS A 2 18.53 57.54 43.11
N LEU A 3 18.81 58.66 42.45
CA LEU A 3 18.90 58.73 40.97
C LEU A 3 20.13 58.00 40.40
N CYS A 4 21.28 58.05 41.09
CA CYS A 4 22.54 57.50 40.59
C CYS A 4 22.51 55.97 40.50
N CYS A 5 21.98 55.30 41.53
CA CYS A 5 21.80 53.85 41.51
C CYS A 5 20.89 53.38 40.37
N ARG A 6 19.83 54.13 40.02
CA ARG A 6 18.98 53.78 38.86
C ARG A 6 19.73 53.93 37.54
N PHE A 7 20.55 54.97 37.39
CA PHE A 7 21.37 55.14 36.18
C PHE A 7 22.46 54.06 36.07
N GLN A 8 23.12 53.72 37.17
CA GLN A 8 24.12 52.63 37.20
C GLN A 8 23.50 51.26 36.99
N ILE A 9 22.31 50.97 37.52
CA ILE A 9 21.58 49.71 37.22
C ILE A 9 21.15 49.68 35.76
N LEU A 10 20.74 50.82 35.16
CA LEU A 10 20.40 50.87 33.74
C LEU A 10 21.64 50.66 32.86
N LEU A 11 22.77 51.31 33.14
CA LEU A 11 24.03 51.05 32.44
C LEU A 11 24.55 49.62 32.67
N PHE A 12 24.42 49.05 33.87
CA PHE A 12 24.88 47.69 34.14
C PHE A 12 24.04 46.67 33.37
N ASN A 13 22.72 46.85 33.28
CA ASN A 13 21.86 46.01 32.45
C ASN A 13 22.07 46.24 30.94
N LEU A 14 22.26 47.48 30.47
CA LEU A 14 22.63 47.72 29.06
C LEU A 14 24.00 47.09 28.73
N CYS A 15 24.97 47.19 29.65
CA CYS A 15 26.30 46.60 29.47
C CYS A 15 26.23 45.07 29.53
N PHE A 16 25.39 44.48 30.39
CA PHE A 16 25.12 43.03 30.35
C PHE A 16 24.44 42.61 29.04
N LEU A 17 23.48 43.40 28.52
CA LEU A 17 22.87 43.13 27.21
C LEU A 17 23.93 43.20 26.10
N PHE A 18 24.75 44.25 26.09
CA PHE A 18 25.82 44.41 25.11
C PHE A 18 26.90 43.32 25.22
N LEU A 19 27.28 42.90 26.43
CA LEU A 19 28.17 41.76 26.63
C LEU A 19 27.52 40.45 26.18
N SER A 20 26.24 40.21 26.44
CA SER A 20 25.56 39.01 25.92
C SER A 20 25.44 38.99 24.39
N ILE A 21 25.38 40.17 23.75
CA ILE A 21 25.41 40.31 22.28
C ILE A 21 26.85 40.20 21.73
N LEU A 22 27.88 40.48 22.54
CA LEU A 22 29.30 40.32 22.19
C LEU A 22 29.89 38.96 22.61
N PHE A 23 29.14 38.16 23.39
CA PHE A 23 29.49 36.81 23.84
C PHE A 23 28.51 35.74 23.32
N ASP A 24 27.81 36.01 22.21
CA ASP A 24 27.54 34.96 21.22
C ASP A 24 28.90 34.54 20.61
N GLY A 25 29.67 33.80 21.42
CA GLY A 25 30.94 33.23 21.00
C GLY A 25 30.71 32.31 19.82
N SER A 26 31.63 32.34 18.85
CA SER A 26 31.60 31.47 17.68
C SER A 26 31.81 30.00 18.07
N HIS A 27 30.77 29.37 18.62
CA HIS A 27 30.51 27.96 18.41
C HIS A 27 30.53 27.76 16.90
N GLY A 28 31.61 27.16 16.40
CA GLY A 28 31.70 26.78 15.00
C GLY A 28 30.50 25.90 14.69
N GLN A 29 29.62 26.39 13.82
CA GLN A 29 28.54 25.57 13.29
C GLN A 29 29.19 24.53 12.38
N ASP A 30 29.57 23.40 12.96
CA ASP A 30 29.94 22.20 12.19
C ASP A 30 28.79 21.94 11.22
N ILE A 31 29.05 22.09 9.91
CA ILE A 31 28.00 21.89 8.91
C ILE A 31 27.60 20.44 8.98
N ILE A 32 26.37 20.25 9.43
CA ILE A 32 25.76 18.95 9.46
C ILE A 32 25.58 18.47 8.02
N GLY A 33 26.15 17.31 7.72
CA GLY A 33 26.12 16.72 6.39
C GLY A 33 26.41 15.23 6.47
N CYS A 34 26.09 14.52 5.40
CA CYS A 34 26.12 13.07 5.39
C CYS A 34 27.50 12.58 4.94
N GLY A 35 28.26 12.06 5.91
CA GLY A 35 29.52 11.38 5.68
C GLY A 35 29.37 9.86 5.64
N GLY A 36 30.31 9.18 4.99
CA GLY A 36 30.39 7.73 5.01
C GLY A 36 31.49 7.17 4.11
N PHE A 37 31.56 5.85 3.98
CA PHE A 37 32.57 5.17 3.17
C PHE A 37 31.97 4.28 2.09
N VAL A 38 32.54 4.40 0.89
CA VAL A 38 32.47 3.40 -0.17
C VAL A 38 33.52 2.32 0.13
N LYS A 39 33.06 1.25 0.79
CA LYS A 39 33.88 0.12 1.22
C LYS A 39 33.93 -0.97 0.14
N SER A 40 35.06 -1.66 0.05
CA SER A 40 35.26 -2.78 -0.86
C SER A 40 36.37 -3.67 -0.32
N ASP A 41 36.16 -4.99 -0.36
CA ASP A 41 37.14 -6.01 0.05
C ASP A 41 38.23 -6.25 -1.02
N ILE A 42 38.05 -5.65 -2.20
CA ILE A 42 39.00 -5.65 -3.31
C ILE A 42 39.33 -4.22 -3.75
N ASP A 43 40.50 -4.02 -4.36
CA ASP A 43 40.87 -2.72 -4.89
C ASP A 43 40.01 -2.34 -6.12
N ILE A 44 39.38 -1.17 -6.05
CA ILE A 44 38.50 -0.60 -7.08
C ILE A 44 38.75 0.90 -7.16
N SER A 45 38.55 1.50 -8.34
CA SER A 45 38.69 2.95 -8.50
C SER A 45 37.50 3.69 -7.87
N LYS A 46 37.57 3.95 -6.56
CA LYS A 46 36.51 4.61 -5.77
C LYS A 46 36.19 6.02 -6.28
N ALA A 47 37.15 6.67 -6.93
CA ALA A 47 36.96 7.96 -7.59
C ALA A 47 35.90 7.93 -8.72
N GLN A 48 35.62 6.77 -9.31
CA GLN A 48 34.57 6.60 -10.34
C GLN A 48 33.16 6.44 -9.73
N VAL A 49 33.04 6.46 -8.40
CA VAL A 49 31.78 6.30 -7.67
C VAL A 49 31.32 7.65 -7.13
N GLN A 50 30.10 8.03 -7.48
CA GLN A 50 29.45 9.23 -6.95
C GLN A 50 28.41 8.86 -5.89
N VAL A 51 28.23 9.72 -4.89
CA VAL A 51 27.10 9.66 -3.96
C VAL A 51 26.28 10.93 -4.14
N LYS A 52 24.97 10.78 -4.32
CA LYS A 52 24.04 11.86 -4.68
C LYS A 52 22.90 11.96 -3.69
N LEU A 53 22.51 13.20 -3.38
CA LEU A 53 21.37 13.50 -2.53
C LEU A 53 20.19 13.89 -3.42
N TYR A 54 19.11 13.12 -3.33
CA TYR A 54 17.84 13.39 -4.00
C TYR A 54 16.78 13.82 -2.99
N THR A 55 15.81 14.61 -3.41
CA THR A 55 14.54 14.79 -2.67
C THR A 55 13.73 13.49 -2.70
N LYS A 56 12.76 13.35 -1.78
CA LYS A 56 11.76 12.27 -1.84
C LYS A 56 10.95 12.25 -3.15
N GLN A 57 10.92 13.36 -3.89
CA GLN A 57 10.25 13.54 -5.18
C GLN A 57 11.14 13.17 -6.39
N GLY A 58 12.42 12.88 -6.18
CA GLY A 58 13.37 12.50 -7.24
C GLY A 58 14.20 13.64 -7.83
N SER A 59 13.94 14.91 -7.48
CA SER A 59 14.77 16.06 -7.85
C SER A 59 16.16 15.95 -7.21
N LEU A 60 17.23 16.19 -7.97
CA LEU A 60 18.62 16.19 -7.47
C LEU A 60 18.89 17.45 -6.63
N LYS A 61 19.60 17.30 -5.49
CA LYS A 61 19.98 18.41 -4.60
C LYS A 61 21.49 18.68 -4.59
N ASP A 62 22.31 17.64 -4.49
CA ASP A 62 23.77 17.74 -4.51
C ASP A 62 24.43 16.39 -4.85
N GLN A 63 25.71 16.39 -5.20
CA GLN A 63 26.49 15.18 -5.46
C GLN A 63 27.97 15.36 -5.08
N THR A 64 28.59 14.28 -4.58
CA THR A 64 30.02 14.22 -4.28
C THR A 64 30.67 12.98 -4.90
N GLU A 65 31.96 13.07 -5.14
CA GLU A 65 32.81 11.93 -5.51
C GLU A 65 33.49 11.35 -4.26
N CYS A 66 33.87 10.08 -4.32
CA CYS A 66 34.50 9.39 -3.20
C CYS A 66 36.02 9.51 -3.26
N ALA A 67 36.66 9.78 -2.12
CA ALA A 67 38.10 9.95 -2.00
C ALA A 67 38.87 8.69 -2.46
N PRO A 68 39.86 8.79 -3.37
CA PRO A 68 40.33 7.64 -4.15
C PRO A 68 40.85 6.44 -3.32
N LYS A 69 41.66 6.70 -2.28
CA LYS A 69 42.29 5.64 -1.45
C LYS A 69 41.30 5.07 -0.41
N ASN A 70 40.82 5.90 0.51
CA ASN A 70 40.02 5.44 1.65
C ASN A 70 38.54 5.18 1.29
N GLY A 71 38.00 5.84 0.26
CA GLY A 71 36.59 5.76 -0.10
C GLY A 71 35.67 6.67 0.71
N TYR A 72 36.22 7.60 1.50
CA TYR A 72 35.41 8.56 2.24
C TYR A 72 34.66 9.48 1.28
N TYR A 73 33.40 9.78 1.60
CA TYR A 73 32.63 10.83 0.96
C TYR A 73 31.95 11.68 2.05
N PHE A 74 31.71 12.95 1.72
CA PHE A 74 30.92 13.85 2.55
C PHE A 74 30.09 14.76 1.66
N LEU A 75 28.82 14.94 2.01
CA LEU A 75 27.86 15.76 1.25
C LEU A 75 27.09 16.67 2.24
N PRO A 76 27.21 18.01 2.13
CA PRO A 76 26.59 18.94 3.08
C PRO A 76 25.07 19.00 2.88
N VAL A 77 24.29 19.05 3.96
CA VAL A 77 22.82 19.13 3.89
C VAL A 77 22.36 20.46 4.50
N TYR A 78 22.06 21.41 3.63
CA TYR A 78 21.77 22.80 4.04
C TYR A 78 20.35 23.00 4.60
N ASP A 79 19.37 22.20 4.16
CA ASP A 79 17.95 22.44 4.40
C ASP A 79 17.27 21.22 5.06
N LYS A 80 16.36 21.45 6.01
CA LYS A 80 15.63 20.37 6.73
C LYS A 80 14.55 19.75 5.85
N GLY A 81 14.49 18.41 5.80
CA GLY A 81 13.55 17.70 4.93
C GLY A 81 13.82 16.20 4.78
N SER A 82 13.01 15.52 3.95
CA SER A 82 13.21 14.11 3.61
C SER A 82 13.92 13.95 2.28
N TYR A 83 15.04 13.21 2.31
CA TYR A 83 15.95 12.97 1.20
C TYR A 83 16.17 11.47 0.96
N ILE A 84 16.80 11.15 -0.16
CA ILE A 84 17.29 9.82 -0.51
C ILE A 84 18.76 9.97 -0.91
N LEU A 85 19.66 9.39 -0.11
CA LEU A 85 21.09 9.36 -0.40
C LEU A 85 21.39 8.11 -1.23
N ARG A 86 21.74 8.27 -2.51
CA ARG A 86 21.93 7.18 -3.47
C ARG A 86 23.39 7.08 -3.91
N ILE A 87 23.90 5.86 -4.02
CA ILE A 87 25.20 5.59 -4.65
C ILE A 87 25.00 5.36 -6.16
N GLU A 88 25.75 6.09 -6.98
CA GLU A 88 25.78 5.97 -8.44
C GLU A 88 27.19 5.57 -8.88
N PRO A 89 27.43 4.26 -9.08
CA PRO A 89 28.70 3.71 -9.53
C PRO A 89 28.72 3.50 -11.06
N PRO A 90 29.86 3.10 -11.64
CA PRO A 90 29.93 2.68 -13.04
C PRO A 90 28.97 1.52 -13.35
N LYS A 91 28.43 1.47 -14.59
CA LYS A 91 27.45 0.45 -15.00
C LYS A 91 27.96 -0.96 -14.70
N GLY A 92 27.15 -1.75 -14.01
CA GLY A 92 27.45 -3.15 -13.63
C GLY A 92 28.16 -3.32 -12.28
N TRP A 93 28.56 -2.25 -11.60
CA TRP A 93 29.08 -2.35 -10.24
C TRP A 93 27.91 -2.41 -9.23
N THR A 94 27.87 -3.43 -8.38
CA THR A 94 26.81 -3.57 -7.36
C THR A 94 27.29 -3.13 -5.99
N PHE A 95 26.51 -2.25 -5.36
CA PHE A 95 26.68 -1.84 -3.96
C PHE A 95 25.44 -2.20 -3.13
N HIS A 96 25.64 -2.40 -1.83
CA HIS A 96 24.57 -2.55 -0.84
C HIS A 96 24.82 -1.63 0.36
N PRO A 97 23.81 -0.85 0.82
CA PRO A 97 22.56 -0.57 0.11
C PRO A 97 22.80 0.14 -1.24
N LYS A 98 21.76 0.28 -2.08
CA LYS A 98 21.83 1.13 -3.29
C LYS A 98 21.42 2.58 -3.00
N GLU A 99 20.57 2.77 -1.99
CA GLU A 99 20.12 4.07 -1.51
C GLU A 99 19.67 3.97 -0.05
N VAL A 100 19.72 5.09 0.65
CA VAL A 100 19.35 5.23 2.07
C VAL A 100 18.36 6.39 2.21
N PRO A 101 17.12 6.15 2.65
CA PRO A 101 16.18 7.23 2.94
C PRO A 101 16.63 7.98 4.21
N LEU A 102 16.69 9.30 4.12
CA LEU A 102 17.09 10.20 5.19
C LEU A 102 15.91 11.13 5.53
N THR A 103 15.71 11.44 6.81
CA THR A 103 14.89 12.59 7.22
C THR A 103 15.76 13.45 8.10
N PHE A 104 16.19 14.58 7.54
CA PHE A 104 17.19 15.47 8.10
C PHE A 104 16.51 16.51 9.00
N ASP A 105 16.74 16.42 10.30
CA ASP A 105 16.15 17.30 11.33
C ASP A 105 17.18 18.25 11.95
N GLY A 106 18.48 18.04 11.70
CA GLY A 106 19.57 18.81 12.28
C GLY A 106 19.83 18.53 13.76
N ARG A 107 19.36 17.39 14.31
CA ARG A 107 19.58 16.98 15.73
C ARG A 107 19.65 15.46 15.96
N THR A 108 18.73 14.69 15.41
CA THR A 108 18.55 13.25 15.72
C THR A 108 18.81 12.32 14.55
N ASP A 109 18.86 12.84 13.32
CA ASP A 109 19.15 12.05 12.13
C ASP A 109 20.62 11.53 12.09
N PRO A 110 20.93 10.49 11.28
CA PRO A 110 22.27 9.91 11.24
C PRO A 110 23.39 10.89 10.88
N CYS A 111 23.12 11.88 10.03
CA CYS A 111 24.10 12.89 9.61
C CYS A 111 24.30 13.93 10.73
N SER A 112 23.22 14.32 11.42
CA SER A 112 23.25 15.08 12.68
C SER A 112 24.00 14.39 13.82
N GLN A 113 24.11 13.06 13.78
CA GLN A 113 24.81 12.26 14.78
C GLN A 113 26.21 11.80 14.34
N ASN A 114 26.76 12.35 13.25
CA ASN A 114 28.06 11.97 12.67
C ASN A 114 28.22 10.44 12.42
N LYS A 115 27.12 9.74 12.07
CA LYS A 115 27.13 8.29 11.81
C LYS A 115 27.43 8.01 10.33
N ASP A 116 28.53 7.31 10.07
CA ASP A 116 28.95 6.92 8.72
C ASP A 116 27.86 6.13 7.95
N ILE A 117 27.27 6.73 6.92
CA ILE A 117 26.36 6.03 6.01
C ILE A 117 27.19 5.27 4.96
N ASN A 118 27.45 3.99 5.23
CA ASN A 118 28.37 3.19 4.43
C ASN A 118 27.68 2.52 3.24
N PHE A 119 28.36 2.47 2.10
CA PHE A 119 27.98 1.69 0.92
C PHE A 119 29.04 0.62 0.66
N GLU A 120 28.65 -0.64 0.64
CA GLU A 120 29.58 -1.76 0.50
C GLU A 120 29.50 -2.35 -0.90
N PHE A 121 30.62 -2.39 -1.62
CA PHE A 121 30.76 -3.07 -2.90
C PHE A 121 30.54 -4.58 -2.71
N LYS A 122 29.67 -5.17 -3.53
CA LYS A 122 29.33 -6.61 -3.49
C LYS A 122 29.80 -7.39 -4.73
N GLY A 123 30.28 -6.70 -5.75
CA GLY A 123 30.86 -7.32 -6.95
C GLY A 123 30.54 -6.56 -8.23
N PHE A 124 31.19 -6.98 -9.30
CA PHE A 124 30.89 -6.53 -10.65
C PHE A 124 29.72 -7.33 -11.23
N THR A 125 29.33 -7.03 -12.47
CA THR A 125 28.32 -7.82 -13.19
C THR A 125 29.01 -8.64 -14.28
N VAL A 126 28.62 -9.91 -14.42
CA VAL A 126 28.93 -10.71 -15.62
C VAL A 126 27.80 -10.52 -16.61
N PHE A 127 28.10 -9.90 -17.75
CA PHE A 127 27.18 -9.73 -18.87
C PHE A 127 27.48 -10.76 -19.96
N GLY A 128 26.43 -11.29 -20.60
CA GLY A 128 26.59 -12.15 -21.76
C GLY A 128 25.31 -12.29 -22.58
N LYS A 129 25.44 -13.01 -23.71
CA LYS A 129 24.34 -13.36 -24.60
C LYS A 129 24.47 -14.81 -25.04
N VAL A 130 23.40 -15.57 -24.91
CA VAL A 130 23.23 -16.88 -25.57
C VAL A 130 22.67 -16.61 -26.96
N LEU A 131 23.26 -17.23 -27.99
CA LEU A 131 22.78 -17.12 -29.37
C LEU A 131 22.05 -18.38 -29.82
N SER A 132 21.24 -18.25 -30.87
CA SER A 132 20.80 -19.40 -31.67
C SER A 132 21.77 -19.63 -32.83
N ALA A 133 22.03 -20.88 -33.19
CA ALA A 133 22.92 -21.22 -34.31
C ALA A 133 22.47 -20.51 -35.61
N GLY A 134 23.36 -19.70 -36.20
CA GLY A 134 23.07 -18.93 -37.42
C GLY A 134 22.38 -17.58 -37.20
N SER A 135 22.13 -17.14 -35.96
CA SER A 135 21.54 -15.84 -35.64
C SER A 135 22.45 -14.96 -34.79
N THR A 136 22.29 -13.64 -34.90
CA THR A 136 22.88 -12.63 -34.00
C THR A 136 22.04 -12.39 -32.74
N ALA A 137 20.87 -13.02 -32.66
CA ALA A 137 19.95 -13.01 -31.53
C ALA A 137 19.83 -14.41 -30.91
N GLY A 138 19.19 -14.50 -29.75
CA GLY A 138 18.96 -15.78 -29.07
C GLY A 138 17.69 -15.83 -28.20
N PRO A 139 17.46 -17.00 -27.59
CA PRO A 139 16.23 -17.30 -26.85
C PRO A 139 16.22 -16.77 -25.43
N GLU A 140 15.03 -16.40 -24.99
CA GLU A 140 14.65 -16.22 -23.59
C GLU A 140 14.45 -17.58 -22.89
N GLY A 141 14.61 -17.64 -21.57
CA GLY A 141 14.34 -18.83 -20.76
C GLY A 141 15.43 -19.90 -20.72
N ILE A 142 16.63 -19.65 -21.26
CA ILE A 142 17.79 -20.55 -21.07
C ILE A 142 18.33 -20.36 -19.68
N THR A 143 18.41 -21.43 -18.88
CA THR A 143 19.10 -21.38 -17.59
C THR A 143 20.60 -21.25 -17.83
N VAL A 144 21.17 -20.15 -17.35
CA VAL A 144 22.61 -19.90 -17.32
C VAL A 144 23.08 -20.12 -15.89
N HIS A 145 24.06 -20.99 -15.70
CA HIS A 145 24.70 -21.28 -14.43
C HIS A 145 26.07 -20.60 -14.38
N LEU A 146 26.36 -19.91 -13.29
CA LEU A 146 27.68 -19.36 -12.99
C LEU A 146 28.37 -20.27 -11.97
N LEU A 147 29.49 -20.86 -12.35
CA LEU A 147 30.25 -21.79 -11.53
C LEU A 147 31.63 -21.22 -11.18
N LYS A 148 32.02 -21.35 -9.91
CA LYS A 148 33.38 -21.14 -9.41
C LYS A 148 33.90 -22.49 -8.90
N ASP A 149 35.10 -22.89 -9.30
CA ASP A 149 35.72 -24.16 -8.88
C ASP A 149 34.82 -25.41 -9.07
N LYS A 150 34.10 -25.44 -10.19
CA LYS A 150 33.06 -26.44 -10.56
C LYS A 150 31.82 -26.49 -9.65
N LYS A 151 31.70 -25.60 -8.66
CA LYS A 151 30.48 -25.43 -7.84
C LYS A 151 29.64 -24.29 -8.42
N GLU A 152 28.33 -24.53 -8.59
CA GLU A 152 27.36 -23.47 -8.89
C GLU A 152 27.31 -22.45 -7.74
N ILE A 153 27.42 -21.16 -8.06
CA ILE A 153 27.34 -20.06 -7.10
C ILE A 153 26.12 -19.14 -7.35
N ALA A 154 25.62 -19.13 -8.57
CA ALA A 154 24.40 -18.43 -8.97
C ALA A 154 23.85 -19.05 -10.25
N GLN A 155 22.55 -18.92 -10.47
CA GLN A 155 21.88 -19.20 -11.73
C GLN A 155 21.00 -18.01 -12.12
N THR A 156 20.80 -17.81 -13.42
CA THR A 156 19.89 -16.81 -13.98
C THR A 156 19.22 -17.40 -15.23
N VAL A 157 18.26 -16.69 -15.81
CA VAL A 157 17.68 -17.03 -17.11
C VAL A 157 18.00 -15.94 -18.13
N THR A 158 18.16 -16.33 -19.40
CA THR A 158 18.20 -15.36 -20.48
C THR A 158 16.86 -14.65 -20.61
N ILE A 159 16.90 -13.34 -20.88
CA ILE A 159 15.74 -12.51 -21.20
C ILE A 159 15.62 -12.36 -22.73
N SER A 160 14.76 -11.44 -23.18
CA SER A 160 14.63 -11.02 -24.58
C SER A 160 15.98 -10.91 -25.30
N ASN A 161 16.05 -11.38 -26.56
CA ASN A 161 17.27 -11.36 -27.39
C ASN A 161 18.44 -12.23 -26.85
N GLY A 162 18.19 -13.09 -25.84
CA GLY A 162 19.17 -14.02 -25.30
C GLY A 162 20.20 -13.39 -24.35
N ASP A 163 20.02 -12.13 -23.98
CA ASP A 163 20.88 -11.43 -23.03
C ASP A 163 20.70 -12.00 -21.61
N PHE A 164 21.76 -11.97 -20.80
CA PHE A 164 21.71 -12.33 -19.37
C PHE A 164 22.73 -11.52 -18.56
N GLU A 165 22.45 -11.37 -17.26
CA GLU A 165 23.37 -10.76 -16.30
C GLU A 165 23.42 -11.54 -14.98
N PHE A 166 24.61 -11.57 -14.36
CA PHE A 166 24.82 -11.96 -12.97
C PHE A 166 25.38 -10.76 -12.20
N PRO A 167 24.61 -10.07 -11.37
CA PRO A 167 25.10 -9.00 -10.51
C PRO A 167 25.87 -9.56 -9.30
N SER A 168 26.70 -8.72 -8.67
CA SER A 168 27.44 -9.05 -7.43
C SER A 168 28.44 -10.22 -7.57
N VAL A 169 29.06 -10.37 -8.74
CA VAL A 169 30.12 -11.36 -8.97
C VAL A 169 31.45 -10.80 -8.48
N THR A 170 32.09 -11.52 -7.56
CA THR A 170 33.42 -11.19 -7.02
C THR A 170 34.52 -11.45 -8.06
N THR A 171 35.75 -10.99 -7.82
CA THR A 171 36.87 -11.25 -8.73
C THR A 171 37.24 -12.74 -8.81
N GLY A 172 37.70 -13.15 -9.99
CA GLY A 172 38.10 -14.53 -10.29
C GLY A 172 37.82 -14.94 -11.74
N ILE A 173 38.09 -16.21 -12.03
CA ILE A 173 37.68 -16.86 -13.28
C ILE A 173 36.46 -17.73 -12.97
N TYR A 174 35.45 -17.64 -13.84
CA TYR A 174 34.18 -18.35 -13.70
C TYR A 174 33.89 -19.14 -14.96
N ASN A 175 33.34 -20.34 -14.79
CA ASN A 175 32.76 -21.11 -15.89
C ASN A 175 31.27 -20.78 -15.96
N LEU A 176 30.79 -20.37 -17.13
CA LEU A 176 29.37 -20.36 -17.42
C LEU A 176 28.99 -21.68 -18.09
N LYS A 177 27.88 -22.27 -17.65
CA LYS A 177 27.25 -23.43 -18.28
C LYS A 177 25.81 -23.08 -18.60
N ILE A 178 25.35 -23.32 -19.83
CA ILE A 178 23.94 -23.16 -20.19
C ILE A 178 23.24 -24.52 -20.29
N SER A 179 21.97 -24.54 -19.92
CA SER A 179 21.12 -25.73 -19.98
C SER A 179 19.68 -25.34 -20.29
N HIS A 180 19.00 -26.17 -21.09
CA HIS A 180 17.56 -26.13 -21.28
C HIS A 180 17.02 -27.57 -21.25
N PRO A 181 15.90 -27.89 -20.59
CA PRO A 181 15.42 -29.27 -20.42
C PRO A 181 14.94 -29.97 -21.71
N LYS A 182 14.89 -29.26 -22.85
CA LYS A 182 14.45 -29.80 -24.14
C LYS A 182 15.45 -29.53 -25.27
N TRP A 183 15.90 -28.28 -25.39
CA TRP A 183 16.63 -27.80 -26.56
C TRP A 183 18.10 -28.19 -26.53
N HIS A 184 18.60 -28.71 -27.64
CA HIS A 184 19.99 -29.08 -27.77
C HIS A 184 20.89 -27.84 -27.86
N VAL A 185 22.09 -27.96 -27.29
CA VAL A 185 23.07 -26.87 -27.17
C VAL A 185 24.37 -27.31 -27.84
N SER A 186 24.91 -26.50 -28.76
CA SER A 186 26.18 -26.79 -29.42
C SER A 186 27.38 -26.27 -28.64
N ASN A 187 27.30 -25.02 -28.15
CA ASN A 187 28.33 -24.42 -27.30
C ASN A 187 27.72 -24.22 -25.91
N ALA A 188 27.92 -25.18 -25.01
CA ALA A 188 27.23 -25.23 -23.71
C ALA A 188 28.03 -24.62 -22.55
N GLU A 189 29.35 -24.46 -22.68
CA GLU A 189 30.22 -23.96 -21.61
C GLU A 189 31.25 -22.96 -22.14
N THR A 190 31.57 -21.93 -21.36
CA THR A 190 32.63 -20.96 -21.65
C THR A 190 33.20 -20.37 -20.36
N THR A 191 34.42 -19.83 -20.42
CA THR A 191 35.02 -19.07 -19.33
C THR A 191 34.73 -17.57 -19.44
N VAL A 192 34.68 -16.89 -18.29
CA VAL A 192 34.80 -15.43 -18.17
C VAL A 192 35.77 -15.09 -17.04
N SER A 193 36.51 -14.00 -17.18
CA SER A 193 37.31 -13.43 -16.09
C SER A 193 36.67 -12.14 -15.59
N VAL A 194 36.61 -12.00 -14.27
CA VAL A 194 36.18 -10.79 -13.57
C VAL A 194 37.39 -10.26 -12.82
N ALA A 195 38.03 -9.23 -13.38
CA ALA A 195 39.28 -8.65 -12.89
C ALA A 195 39.25 -7.14 -13.10
N GLY A 196 39.15 -6.37 -12.00
CA GLY A 196 39.10 -4.90 -12.04
C GLY A 196 37.86 -4.28 -12.73
N GLY A 197 36.90 -5.09 -13.16
CA GLY A 197 35.73 -4.65 -13.92
C GLY A 197 34.75 -5.78 -14.22
N ASN A 198 33.70 -5.44 -14.97
CA ASN A 198 32.65 -6.39 -15.40
C ASN A 198 33.22 -7.53 -16.25
N GLY A 199 32.73 -8.75 -16.00
CA GLY A 199 32.99 -9.88 -16.89
C GLY A 199 32.13 -9.76 -18.15
N ILE A 200 32.76 -9.86 -19.32
CA ILE A 200 32.04 -9.83 -20.61
C ILE A 200 32.22 -11.19 -21.29
N VAL A 201 31.13 -11.94 -21.44
CA VAL A 201 31.12 -13.20 -22.17
C VAL A 201 31.16 -12.91 -23.67
N LYS A 202 32.13 -13.48 -24.38
CA LYS A 202 32.31 -13.28 -25.82
C LYS A 202 31.06 -13.77 -26.60
N PRO A 203 30.49 -12.96 -27.51
CA PRO A 203 29.38 -13.40 -28.36
C PRO A 203 29.73 -14.66 -29.16
N GLY A 204 28.80 -15.60 -29.25
CA GLY A 204 29.00 -16.90 -29.91
C GLY A 204 29.69 -17.98 -29.06
N SER A 205 30.17 -17.66 -27.86
CA SER A 205 30.68 -18.67 -26.91
C SER A 205 29.59 -19.54 -26.28
N LEU A 206 28.31 -19.11 -26.32
CA LEU A 206 27.16 -19.85 -25.78
C LEU A 206 26.08 -19.92 -26.86
N VAL A 207 25.75 -21.12 -27.34
CA VAL A 207 24.92 -21.31 -28.55
C VAL A 207 23.97 -22.50 -28.43
N VAL A 208 22.67 -22.22 -28.53
CA VAL A 208 21.60 -23.22 -28.72
C VAL A 208 21.61 -23.67 -30.18
N SER A 209 21.74 -24.97 -30.44
CA SER A 209 21.88 -25.49 -31.81
C SER A 209 20.58 -25.49 -32.59
N GLY A 210 19.45 -25.49 -31.88
CA GLY A 210 18.12 -25.36 -32.45
C GLY A 210 17.02 -25.74 -31.48
N TYR A 211 15.80 -25.78 -32.00
CA TYR A 211 14.56 -25.93 -31.24
C TYR A 211 13.80 -27.16 -31.71
N ASP A 212 13.03 -27.76 -30.80
CA ASP A 212 12.23 -28.92 -31.15
C ASP A 212 10.93 -28.46 -31.81
N VAL A 213 10.64 -29.06 -32.95
CA VAL A 213 9.41 -28.85 -33.71
C VAL A 213 8.59 -30.13 -33.63
N SER A 214 7.37 -30.06 -33.12
CA SER A 214 6.49 -31.22 -32.95
C SER A 214 5.14 -31.03 -33.61
N GLY A 215 4.51 -32.14 -33.97
CA GLY A 215 3.14 -32.18 -34.46
C GLY A 215 2.51 -33.54 -34.20
N LYS A 216 1.28 -33.70 -34.66
CA LYS A 216 0.52 -34.95 -34.53
C LYS A 216 -0.09 -35.36 -35.86
N VAL A 217 -0.29 -36.67 -36.03
CA VAL A 217 -1.01 -37.29 -37.13
C VAL A 217 -2.15 -38.14 -36.57
N LEU A 218 -3.37 -37.85 -37.02
CA LEU A 218 -4.61 -38.51 -36.57
C LEU A 218 -5.40 -39.10 -37.74
N SER A 219 -6.27 -40.06 -37.43
CA SER A 219 -7.39 -40.50 -38.27
C SER A 219 -8.60 -40.61 -37.36
N ASP A 220 -9.65 -39.84 -37.64
CA ASP A 220 -10.92 -39.86 -36.89
C ASP A 220 -10.78 -39.63 -35.38
N GLY A 221 -9.71 -38.94 -34.97
CA GLY A 221 -9.34 -38.67 -33.57
C GLY A 221 -8.33 -39.66 -32.97
N GLU A 222 -8.16 -40.84 -33.59
CA GLU A 222 -7.20 -41.86 -33.17
C GLU A 222 -5.79 -41.59 -33.70
N ALA A 223 -4.79 -42.07 -32.96
CA ALA A 223 -3.37 -41.96 -33.30
C ALA A 223 -3.00 -42.80 -34.52
N VAL A 224 -2.34 -42.21 -35.52
CA VAL A 224 -1.84 -42.96 -36.70
C VAL A 224 -0.33 -43.12 -36.63
N GLN A 225 0.14 -44.35 -36.50
CA GLN A 225 1.56 -44.69 -36.62
C GLN A 225 2.00 -44.85 -38.08
N GLY A 226 3.23 -44.48 -38.39
CA GLY A 226 3.88 -44.79 -39.68
C GLY A 226 3.52 -43.87 -40.85
N VAL A 227 2.88 -42.72 -40.60
CA VAL A 227 2.86 -41.63 -41.59
C VAL A 227 4.24 -41.00 -41.62
N ASN A 228 4.81 -40.80 -42.81
CA ASN A 228 6.11 -40.15 -42.95
C ASN A 228 5.90 -38.64 -43.00
N LEU A 229 6.64 -37.87 -42.21
CA LEU A 229 6.61 -36.41 -42.23
C LEU A 229 7.95 -35.93 -42.80
N ILE A 230 7.90 -35.35 -44.00
CA ILE A 230 9.04 -35.00 -44.83
C ILE A 230 9.38 -33.53 -44.62
N LEU A 231 10.60 -33.24 -44.17
CA LEU A 231 11.04 -31.89 -43.80
C LEU A 231 11.90 -31.26 -44.90
N PHE A 232 11.52 -30.04 -45.25
CA PHE A 232 12.20 -29.18 -46.20
C PHE A 232 12.64 -27.86 -45.56
N GLN A 233 13.78 -27.34 -45.98
CA GLN A 233 14.17 -25.96 -45.75
C GLN A 233 13.70 -25.09 -46.92
N ARG A 234 13.24 -23.87 -46.65
CA ARG A 234 12.85 -22.87 -47.66
C ARG A 234 13.77 -21.65 -47.62
N ALA A 235 13.69 -20.80 -48.65
CA ALA A 235 14.56 -19.64 -48.85
C ALA A 235 16.06 -19.98 -48.79
N VAL A 236 16.44 -21.13 -49.34
CA VAL A 236 17.81 -21.64 -49.29
C VAL A 236 18.70 -20.84 -50.24
N VAL A 237 19.67 -20.11 -49.66
CA VAL A 237 20.73 -19.44 -50.42
C VAL A 237 21.72 -20.47 -50.94
N GLU A 238 22.14 -20.35 -52.20
CA GLU A 238 23.15 -21.24 -52.79
C GLU A 238 24.48 -21.15 -52.02
N GLY A 239 25.13 -22.30 -51.80
CA GLY A 239 26.32 -22.40 -50.94
C GLY A 239 26.05 -22.47 -49.44
N SER A 240 24.82 -22.25 -48.95
CA SER A 240 24.50 -22.41 -47.52
C SER A 240 24.60 -23.87 -47.07
N SER A 241 25.21 -24.11 -45.90
CA SER A 241 25.36 -25.45 -45.33
C SER A 241 24.01 -26.11 -45.04
N THR A 242 23.94 -27.43 -45.12
CA THR A 242 22.76 -28.21 -44.70
C THR A 242 22.74 -28.33 -43.18
N PRO A 243 21.67 -27.92 -42.47
CA PRO A 243 21.56 -28.17 -41.04
C PRO A 243 21.52 -29.68 -40.76
N VAL A 244 22.22 -30.11 -39.72
CA VAL A 244 22.22 -31.51 -39.25
C VAL A 244 21.15 -31.65 -38.18
N ILE A 245 20.10 -32.43 -38.49
CA ILE A 245 18.95 -32.65 -37.61
C ILE A 245 19.10 -34.04 -36.99
N PRO A 246 19.29 -34.17 -35.66
CA PRO A 246 19.40 -35.45 -34.99
C PRO A 246 18.17 -36.35 -35.20
N GLY A 247 18.38 -37.66 -35.27
CA GLY A 247 17.30 -38.67 -35.38
C GLY A 247 16.49 -38.69 -36.69
N CYS A 248 16.74 -37.77 -37.62
CA CYS A 248 15.92 -37.60 -38.83
C CYS A 248 16.45 -38.42 -40.03
N ASN A 249 15.60 -39.24 -40.66
CA ASN A 249 15.98 -40.20 -41.70
C ASN A 249 16.19 -39.51 -43.07
N LYS A 250 17.26 -39.90 -43.80
CA LYS A 250 17.61 -39.33 -45.12
C LYS A 250 17.34 -40.28 -46.30
N GLN A 251 16.72 -41.43 -46.06
CA GLN A 251 16.33 -42.38 -47.12
C GLN A 251 15.21 -41.81 -48.01
N THR A 252 15.21 -42.21 -49.28
CA THR A 252 14.20 -41.84 -50.28
C THR A 252 12.94 -42.71 -50.16
N LEU A 253 11.78 -42.08 -49.97
CA LEU A 253 10.48 -42.75 -49.90
C LEU A 253 10.00 -43.15 -51.30
N GLN A 254 9.65 -44.42 -51.50
CA GLN A 254 9.17 -44.92 -52.80
C GLN A 254 7.83 -44.28 -53.16
N GLY A 255 7.63 -43.93 -54.43
CA GLY A 255 6.38 -43.33 -54.93
C GLY A 255 6.13 -41.87 -54.52
N TYR A 256 6.86 -41.32 -53.54
CA TYR A 256 6.85 -39.88 -53.27
C TYR A 256 7.57 -39.12 -54.40
N LYS A 257 7.05 -37.94 -54.75
CA LYS A 257 7.66 -37.02 -55.73
C LYS A 257 7.91 -35.69 -55.02
N SER A 258 9.18 -35.38 -54.79
CA SER A 258 9.59 -34.09 -54.20
C SER A 258 9.06 -32.92 -55.03
N PRO A 259 8.56 -31.84 -54.40
CA PRO A 259 8.22 -30.60 -55.10
C PRO A 259 9.40 -30.07 -55.92
N SER A 260 9.13 -29.59 -57.13
CA SER A 260 10.11 -28.95 -58.02
C SER A 260 10.16 -27.42 -57.81
N GLU A 261 9.97 -26.97 -56.57
CA GLU A 261 9.93 -25.55 -56.21
C GLU A 261 11.36 -24.99 -56.02
N LYS A 262 11.70 -23.90 -56.72
CA LYS A 262 13.01 -23.25 -56.55
C LYS A 262 13.17 -22.69 -55.13
N GLY A 263 14.37 -22.82 -54.56
CA GLY A 263 14.67 -22.32 -53.20
C GLY A 263 14.20 -23.23 -52.06
N ILE A 264 13.68 -24.42 -52.37
CA ILE A 264 13.37 -25.48 -51.40
C ILE A 264 14.44 -26.58 -51.44
N ARG A 265 14.84 -27.09 -50.26
CA ARG A 265 15.80 -28.20 -50.10
C ARG A 265 15.26 -29.26 -49.16
N LEU A 266 15.13 -30.51 -49.62
CA LEU A 266 14.84 -31.66 -48.78
C LEU A 266 15.96 -31.84 -47.73
N LEU A 267 15.60 -31.99 -46.46
CA LEU A 267 16.56 -32.25 -45.37
C LEU A 267 16.55 -33.71 -44.94
N CYS A 268 15.37 -34.24 -44.63
CA CYS A 268 15.13 -35.56 -44.07
C CYS A 268 13.62 -35.83 -43.92
N HIS A 269 13.24 -36.98 -43.37
CA HIS A 269 11.88 -37.28 -42.90
C HIS A 269 11.91 -37.97 -41.53
N THR A 270 10.79 -37.95 -40.83
CA THR A 270 10.52 -38.75 -39.63
C THR A 270 9.23 -39.55 -39.82
N GLN A 271 8.84 -40.38 -38.85
CA GLN A 271 7.54 -41.07 -38.84
C GLN A 271 6.74 -40.73 -37.59
N SER A 272 5.41 -40.78 -37.69
CA SER A 272 4.53 -40.70 -36.53
C SER A 272 4.59 -41.97 -35.69
N ASP A 273 4.61 -41.82 -34.37
CA ASP A 273 4.67 -42.90 -33.39
C ASP A 273 3.30 -43.55 -33.12
N ALA A 274 3.23 -44.49 -32.17
CA ALA A 274 1.98 -45.14 -31.76
C ALA A 274 0.94 -44.19 -31.11
N ASN A 275 1.35 -42.96 -30.74
CA ASN A 275 0.47 -41.89 -30.25
C ASN A 275 0.13 -40.86 -31.35
N GLY A 276 0.57 -41.12 -32.59
CA GLY A 276 0.46 -40.21 -33.73
C GLY A 276 1.44 -39.04 -33.68
N LEU A 277 2.28 -38.94 -32.65
CA LEU A 277 3.20 -37.83 -32.47
C LEU A 277 4.40 -37.97 -33.41
N PHE A 278 4.85 -36.85 -33.94
CA PHE A 278 6.12 -36.74 -34.65
C PHE A 278 6.86 -35.49 -34.20
N GLY A 279 8.17 -35.47 -34.45
CA GLY A 279 8.96 -34.27 -34.24
C GLY A 279 10.31 -34.32 -34.93
N PHE A 280 10.89 -33.13 -35.05
CA PHE A 280 12.24 -32.88 -35.51
C PHE A 280 12.95 -32.09 -34.41
N THR A 281 14.03 -32.62 -33.85
CA THR A 281 14.74 -31.99 -32.73
C THR A 281 15.84 -31.06 -33.22
N SER A 282 16.16 -30.03 -32.43
CA SER A 282 17.27 -29.10 -32.72
C SER A 282 17.24 -28.44 -34.13
N LEU A 283 16.08 -27.98 -34.62
CA LEU A 283 16.04 -27.14 -35.84
C LEU A 283 16.57 -25.73 -35.55
N PRO A 284 17.61 -25.24 -36.25
CA PRO A 284 18.06 -23.86 -36.09
C PRO A 284 16.99 -22.87 -36.59
N PRO A 285 17.10 -21.57 -36.24
CA PRO A 285 16.23 -20.52 -36.78
C PRO A 285 16.20 -20.54 -38.32
N GLY A 286 15.02 -20.45 -38.91
CA GLY A 286 14.86 -20.52 -40.37
C GLY A 286 13.42 -20.77 -40.82
N SER A 287 13.22 -20.73 -42.14
CA SER A 287 11.94 -21.07 -42.79
C SER A 287 11.95 -22.52 -43.28
N TYR A 288 10.87 -23.24 -42.98
CA TYR A 288 10.75 -24.68 -43.22
C TYR A 288 9.37 -25.04 -43.77
N ARG A 289 9.26 -26.23 -44.34
CA ARG A 289 7.99 -26.88 -44.71
C ARG A 289 8.01 -28.34 -44.29
N VAL A 290 6.90 -28.84 -43.79
CA VAL A 290 6.67 -30.27 -43.57
C VAL A 290 5.54 -30.77 -44.46
N GLU A 291 5.73 -31.93 -45.10
CA GLU A 291 4.74 -32.59 -45.97
C GLU A 291 4.46 -34.02 -45.47
N PRO A 292 3.20 -34.43 -45.30
CA PRO A 292 2.86 -35.78 -44.87
C PRO A 292 2.78 -36.74 -46.07
N PHE A 293 3.27 -37.98 -45.89
CA PHE A 293 3.22 -39.03 -46.90
C PHE A 293 2.93 -40.39 -46.26
N TYR A 294 1.78 -40.98 -46.61
CA TYR A 294 1.35 -42.29 -46.14
C TYR A 294 1.08 -43.22 -47.31
N GLN A 295 1.64 -44.43 -47.24
CA GLN A 295 1.35 -45.55 -48.13
C GLN A 295 0.68 -46.64 -47.31
N GLY A 296 -0.63 -46.56 -47.19
CA GLY A 296 -1.43 -47.62 -46.57
C GLY A 296 -1.53 -48.86 -47.47
N PRO A 297 -2.15 -49.95 -46.98
CA PRO A 297 -2.28 -51.19 -47.73
C PRO A 297 -3.04 -51.06 -49.05
N GLN A 298 -2.77 -52.00 -49.98
CA GLN A 298 -3.58 -52.29 -51.16
C GLN A 298 -3.79 -51.13 -52.16
N ASN A 299 -2.81 -50.23 -52.31
CA ASN A 299 -2.85 -49.07 -53.22
C ASN A 299 -4.00 -48.07 -52.97
N LEU A 300 -4.65 -48.13 -51.80
CA LEU A 300 -5.66 -47.15 -51.40
C LEU A 300 -5.02 -45.76 -51.26
N LYS A 301 -5.65 -44.76 -51.89
CA LYS A 301 -5.26 -43.36 -51.72
C LYS A 301 -5.94 -42.81 -50.48
N PHE A 302 -5.12 -42.45 -49.49
CA PHE A 302 -5.52 -41.74 -48.28
C PHE A 302 -5.34 -40.23 -48.49
N ASP A 303 -6.34 -39.44 -48.13
CA ASP A 303 -6.28 -37.98 -48.23
C ASP A 303 -5.76 -37.39 -46.91
N LEU A 304 -4.60 -36.74 -47.00
CA LEU A 304 -3.88 -36.14 -45.89
C LEU A 304 -4.08 -34.63 -45.91
N TYR A 305 -4.60 -34.08 -44.80
CA TYR A 305 -4.86 -32.66 -44.63
C TYR A 305 -4.13 -32.10 -43.40
N PRO A 306 -3.44 -30.95 -43.49
CA PRO A 306 -3.12 -30.21 -44.72
C PRO A 306 -2.11 -31.00 -45.59
N LYS A 307 -2.00 -30.64 -46.87
CA LYS A 307 -1.08 -31.33 -47.82
C LYS A 307 0.38 -30.93 -47.66
N SER A 308 0.61 -29.78 -47.02
CA SER A 308 1.90 -29.27 -46.59
C SER A 308 1.65 -28.20 -45.53
N GLN A 309 2.63 -27.97 -44.65
CA GLN A 309 2.60 -26.86 -43.70
C GLN A 309 3.93 -26.13 -43.72
N ASP A 310 3.89 -24.86 -44.12
CA ASP A 310 4.99 -23.90 -43.98
C ASP A 310 5.05 -23.40 -42.52
N PHE A 311 6.26 -23.31 -41.96
CA PHE A 311 6.49 -22.78 -40.61
C PHE A 311 7.85 -22.08 -40.50
N VAL A 312 7.98 -21.18 -39.51
CA VAL A 312 9.23 -20.48 -39.19
C VAL A 312 9.66 -20.88 -37.79
N VAL A 313 10.90 -21.34 -37.65
CA VAL A 313 11.57 -21.49 -36.35
C VAL A 313 12.29 -20.17 -36.07
N SER A 314 12.01 -19.57 -34.92
CA SER A 314 12.65 -18.34 -34.45
C SER A 314 13.58 -18.63 -33.28
N HIS A 315 13.14 -18.33 -32.05
CA HIS A 315 13.92 -18.47 -30.83
C HIS A 315 13.20 -19.33 -29.77
N GLY A 316 12.43 -20.34 -30.21
CA GLY A 316 11.69 -21.25 -29.34
C GLY A 316 11.16 -22.47 -30.09
N SER A 317 10.69 -23.48 -29.34
CA SER A 317 10.01 -24.66 -29.90
C SER A 317 8.73 -24.29 -30.64
N VAL A 318 8.48 -24.98 -31.76
CA VAL A 318 7.28 -24.80 -32.57
C VAL A 318 6.42 -26.06 -32.48
N VAL A 319 5.31 -25.98 -31.75
CA VAL A 319 4.22 -26.94 -31.96
C VAL A 319 3.50 -26.50 -33.23
N LEU A 320 3.42 -27.38 -34.22
CA LEU A 320 2.76 -27.10 -35.49
C LEU A 320 1.26 -26.85 -35.23
N PRO A 321 0.71 -25.66 -35.56
CA PRO A 321 -0.63 -25.26 -35.13
C PRO A 321 -1.77 -25.94 -35.88
N VAL A 322 -1.47 -26.91 -36.76
CA VAL A 322 -2.45 -27.72 -37.47
C VAL A 322 -1.95 -29.17 -37.42
N GLU A 323 -2.74 -30.06 -36.84
CA GLU A 323 -2.45 -31.50 -36.88
C GLU A 323 -2.66 -32.04 -38.29
N PHE A 324 -1.80 -32.97 -38.71
CA PHE A 324 -2.04 -33.72 -39.94
C PHE A 324 -3.13 -34.76 -39.68
N GLN A 325 -4.06 -34.89 -40.62
CA GLN A 325 -5.21 -35.77 -40.47
C GLN A 325 -5.37 -36.60 -41.75
N ILE A 326 -5.38 -37.92 -41.61
CA ILE A 326 -5.98 -38.81 -42.61
C ILE A 326 -7.48 -38.57 -42.50
N LYS A 327 -8.06 -37.91 -43.50
CA LYS A 327 -9.49 -37.59 -43.55
C LYS A 327 -10.32 -38.62 -44.31
N GLY A 328 -9.66 -39.61 -44.90
CA GLY A 328 -10.29 -40.81 -45.43
C GLY A 328 -9.54 -41.46 -46.60
N PHE A 329 -10.16 -42.51 -47.16
CA PHE A 329 -9.73 -43.30 -48.31
C PHE A 329 -10.74 -43.16 -49.47
N THR A 330 -10.51 -43.85 -50.60
CA THR A 330 -11.37 -43.74 -51.81
C THR A 330 -12.34 -44.92 -51.93
N VAL A 331 -13.59 -44.66 -52.34
CA VAL A 331 -14.73 -45.60 -52.49
C VAL A 331 -15.44 -45.33 -53.83
N SER A 332 -16.22 -46.27 -54.39
CA SER A 332 -16.86 -46.11 -55.73
C SER A 332 -18.28 -46.70 -55.84
N GLY A 333 -19.11 -46.19 -56.78
CA GLY A 333 -20.49 -46.62 -57.01
C GLY A 333 -21.14 -46.07 -58.29
N ARG A 334 -22.47 -46.17 -58.44
CA ARG A 334 -23.24 -45.72 -59.62
C ARG A 334 -24.69 -45.27 -59.31
N VAL A 335 -25.31 -44.46 -60.18
CA VAL A 335 -26.72 -44.00 -60.11
C VAL A 335 -27.42 -44.11 -61.47
N LEU A 336 -28.67 -44.58 -61.51
CA LEU A 336 -29.45 -44.80 -62.74
C LEU A 336 -30.87 -44.21 -62.63
N TYR A 337 -31.51 -43.89 -63.76
CA TYR A 337 -32.93 -43.47 -63.73
C TYR A 337 -33.88 -44.62 -63.41
N THR A 338 -33.53 -45.84 -63.84
CA THR A 338 -34.29 -47.09 -63.62
C THR A 338 -33.31 -48.28 -63.54
N PRO A 339 -33.69 -49.44 -62.96
CA PRO A 339 -32.83 -50.63 -62.92
C PRO A 339 -32.37 -51.06 -64.32
N ASN A 340 -31.06 -51.32 -64.49
CA ASN A 340 -30.39 -51.57 -65.78
C ASN A 340 -30.59 -50.47 -66.86
N GLY A 341 -31.11 -49.30 -66.49
CA GLY A 341 -31.36 -48.18 -67.39
C GLY A 341 -30.12 -47.31 -67.64
N LEU A 342 -30.35 -46.15 -68.25
CA LEU A 342 -29.32 -45.13 -68.41
C LEU A 342 -28.92 -44.54 -67.06
N GLY A 343 -27.64 -44.22 -66.92
CA GLY A 343 -27.13 -43.46 -65.79
C GLY A 343 -27.81 -42.11 -65.67
N VAL A 344 -27.98 -41.62 -64.43
CA VAL A 344 -28.30 -40.21 -64.22
C VAL A 344 -26.97 -39.45 -64.34
N PRO A 345 -26.74 -38.60 -65.36
CA PRO A 345 -25.63 -37.66 -65.32
C PRO A 345 -25.99 -36.51 -64.39
N HIS A 346 -25.00 -35.91 -63.72
CA HIS A 346 -25.23 -34.74 -62.86
C HIS A 346 -26.22 -34.96 -61.70
N ALA A 347 -26.43 -36.21 -61.27
CA ALA A 347 -26.95 -36.48 -59.93
C ALA A 347 -25.83 -36.30 -58.91
N TYR A 348 -26.10 -35.52 -57.87
CA TYR A 348 -25.26 -35.45 -56.69
C TYR A 348 -25.41 -36.74 -55.88
N VAL A 349 -24.31 -37.31 -55.45
CA VAL A 349 -24.34 -38.48 -54.56
C VAL A 349 -24.10 -38.04 -53.14
N LEU A 350 -25.11 -38.28 -52.31
CA LEU A 350 -25.13 -38.00 -50.90
C LEU A 350 -24.69 -39.24 -50.14
N VAL A 351 -23.89 -39.01 -49.09
CA VAL A 351 -23.35 -40.06 -48.23
C VAL A 351 -23.53 -39.58 -46.80
N ASN A 352 -24.34 -40.29 -46.00
CA ASN A 352 -24.92 -39.76 -44.75
C ASN A 352 -25.53 -38.36 -44.96
N ASN A 353 -26.38 -38.24 -45.97
CA ASN A 353 -27.05 -37.00 -46.40
C ASN A 353 -26.11 -35.83 -46.81
N GLN A 354 -24.80 -36.08 -47.00
CA GLN A 354 -23.85 -35.06 -47.49
C GLN A 354 -23.47 -35.30 -48.94
N ILE A 355 -23.69 -34.32 -49.84
CA ILE A 355 -23.19 -34.35 -51.22
C ILE A 355 -21.65 -34.50 -51.20
N LYS A 356 -21.13 -35.54 -51.85
CA LYS A 356 -19.67 -35.82 -51.93
C LYS A 356 -19.10 -35.72 -53.33
N THR A 357 -19.90 -36.01 -54.35
CA THR A 357 -19.44 -36.19 -55.72
C THR A 357 -20.60 -36.08 -56.69
N GLU A 358 -20.27 -36.01 -57.98
CA GLU A 358 -21.22 -35.95 -59.09
C GLU A 358 -21.03 -37.17 -59.98
N THR A 359 -22.12 -37.62 -60.59
CA THR A 359 -22.16 -38.79 -61.47
C THR A 359 -21.71 -38.47 -62.90
N ASP A 360 -20.84 -39.31 -63.44
CA ASP A 360 -20.31 -39.19 -64.81
C ASP A 360 -21.41 -39.46 -65.87
N LYS A 361 -21.04 -39.27 -67.14
CA LYS A 361 -21.93 -39.52 -68.29
C LYS A 361 -22.48 -40.95 -68.40
N ASN A 362 -21.93 -41.91 -67.65
CA ASN A 362 -22.36 -43.31 -67.59
C ASN A 362 -22.94 -43.67 -66.20
N GLY A 363 -23.24 -42.67 -65.36
CA GLY A 363 -23.78 -42.80 -64.01
C GLY A 363 -22.77 -43.26 -62.96
N PHE A 364 -21.47 -43.41 -63.26
CA PHE A 364 -20.45 -43.83 -62.29
C PHE A 364 -20.01 -42.66 -61.40
N PHE A 365 -19.56 -42.95 -60.18
CA PHE A 365 -18.95 -41.96 -59.31
C PHE A 365 -17.84 -42.56 -58.41
N SER A 366 -16.93 -41.70 -57.96
CA SER A 366 -15.98 -41.99 -56.89
C SER A 366 -16.12 -41.01 -55.73
N LEU A 367 -15.97 -41.54 -54.53
CA LEU A 367 -16.04 -40.85 -53.25
C LEU A 367 -14.63 -40.83 -52.66
N ASN A 368 -13.96 -39.69 -52.74
CA ASN A 368 -12.68 -39.49 -52.07
C ASN A 368 -12.90 -39.16 -50.59
N SER A 369 -11.89 -39.39 -49.76
CA SER A 369 -11.87 -38.97 -48.35
C SER A 369 -13.06 -39.51 -47.52
N MET A 370 -13.36 -40.80 -47.71
CA MET A 370 -14.35 -41.60 -46.97
C MET A 370 -13.72 -42.30 -45.75
N GLN A 371 -14.47 -42.47 -44.67
CA GLN A 371 -13.98 -43.08 -43.42
C GLN A 371 -14.56 -44.49 -43.21
N SER A 372 -14.15 -45.21 -42.17
CA SER A 372 -14.75 -46.52 -41.81
C SER A 372 -16.10 -46.34 -41.12
N GLY A 373 -17.18 -46.90 -41.67
CA GLY A 373 -18.52 -46.70 -41.09
C GLY A 373 -19.66 -47.37 -41.85
N THR A 374 -20.89 -47.16 -41.38
CA THR A 374 -22.09 -47.42 -42.17
C THR A 374 -22.62 -46.09 -42.69
N TYR A 375 -22.95 -46.05 -43.98
CA TYR A 375 -23.34 -44.85 -44.68
C TYR A 375 -24.72 -45.01 -45.31
N SER A 376 -25.59 -44.04 -45.05
CA SER A 376 -26.87 -43.85 -45.73
C SER A 376 -26.59 -43.11 -47.04
N VAL A 377 -26.47 -43.85 -48.13
CA VAL A 377 -26.14 -43.32 -49.46
C VAL A 377 -27.43 -43.05 -50.23
N GLU A 378 -27.59 -41.83 -50.71
CA GLU A 378 -28.73 -41.36 -51.49
C GLU A 378 -28.20 -40.64 -52.74
N ALA A 379 -28.96 -40.58 -53.83
CA ALA A 379 -28.71 -39.59 -54.86
C ALA A 379 -29.64 -38.39 -54.63
N ALA A 380 -29.26 -37.20 -55.02
CA ALA A 380 -30.20 -36.09 -55.10
C ALA A 380 -29.96 -35.27 -56.36
N SER A 381 -31.03 -34.60 -56.76
CA SER A 381 -30.96 -33.39 -57.55
C SER A 381 -31.81 -32.37 -56.82
N ASP A 382 -31.51 -31.08 -56.97
CA ASP A 382 -32.42 -29.99 -56.57
C ASP A 382 -33.85 -30.32 -57.04
N LYS A 383 -33.95 -30.92 -58.23
CA LYS A 383 -35.19 -31.26 -58.91
C LYS A 383 -35.78 -32.63 -58.58
N LEU A 384 -35.04 -33.54 -57.95
CA LEU A 384 -35.43 -34.94 -57.72
C LEU A 384 -35.07 -35.38 -56.29
N ARG A 385 -36.06 -35.80 -55.49
CA ARG A 385 -35.88 -36.51 -54.21
C ARG A 385 -35.71 -38.01 -54.50
N PHE A 386 -34.85 -38.71 -53.75
CA PHE A 386 -34.63 -40.15 -53.88
C PHE A 386 -34.81 -40.82 -52.50
N SER A 387 -34.52 -42.12 -52.40
CA SER A 387 -34.57 -42.87 -51.14
C SER A 387 -33.17 -43.39 -50.79
N ALA A 388 -32.72 -43.12 -49.56
CA ALA A 388 -31.38 -43.51 -49.11
C ALA A 388 -31.30 -45.02 -48.78
N ILE A 389 -30.12 -45.60 -48.97
CA ILE A 389 -29.80 -47.00 -48.65
C ILE A 389 -28.61 -47.09 -47.70
N ASN A 390 -28.68 -47.99 -46.71
CA ASN A 390 -27.63 -48.14 -45.70
C ASN A 390 -26.61 -49.21 -46.10
N VAL A 391 -25.35 -48.81 -46.25
CA VAL A 391 -24.24 -49.63 -46.77
C VAL A 391 -22.99 -49.49 -45.91
N LYS A 392 -22.32 -50.61 -45.58
CA LYS A 392 -21.13 -50.61 -44.71
C LYS A 392 -19.84 -50.54 -45.54
N VAL A 393 -18.96 -49.62 -45.16
CA VAL A 393 -17.76 -49.23 -45.89
C VAL A 393 -16.55 -49.20 -44.96
N SER A 394 -15.42 -49.70 -45.43
CA SER A 394 -14.13 -49.71 -44.73
C SER A 394 -13.00 -49.77 -45.78
N PRO A 395 -11.72 -49.65 -45.37
CA PRO A 395 -10.58 -49.97 -46.23
C PRO A 395 -10.60 -51.41 -46.80
N SER A 396 -11.44 -52.30 -46.27
CA SER A 396 -11.67 -53.66 -46.76
C SER A 396 -12.99 -53.85 -47.53
N SER A 397 -13.81 -52.81 -47.70
CA SER A 397 -15.08 -52.87 -48.46
C SER A 397 -15.41 -51.53 -49.16
N ALA A 398 -14.63 -51.18 -50.18
CA ALA A 398 -14.61 -49.86 -50.82
C ALA A 398 -15.49 -49.70 -52.09
N GLN A 399 -16.59 -50.46 -52.23
CA GLN A 399 -17.49 -50.39 -53.39
C GLN A 399 -18.97 -50.45 -52.99
N LEU A 400 -19.84 -49.74 -53.72
CA LEU A 400 -21.26 -49.50 -53.41
C LEU A 400 -22.22 -49.99 -54.52
N PRO A 401 -23.50 -50.25 -54.18
CA PRO A 401 -24.59 -50.55 -55.13
C PRO A 401 -25.32 -49.29 -55.69
N ASP A 402 -26.28 -49.51 -56.60
CA ASP A 402 -26.95 -48.49 -57.45
C ASP A 402 -28.24 -47.86 -56.83
N LEU A 403 -28.66 -46.67 -57.31
CA LEU A 403 -29.70 -45.77 -56.71
C LEU A 403 -30.76 -45.20 -57.71
N PHE A 404 -31.99 -44.85 -57.25
CA PHE A 404 -33.16 -44.40 -58.08
C PHE A 404 -34.16 -43.37 -57.38
N PRO A 405 -34.91 -42.48 -58.10
CA PRO A 405 -35.67 -41.32 -57.55
C PRO A 405 -37.22 -41.46 -57.30
N TRP A 406 -37.86 -40.45 -56.63
CA TRP A 406 -39.32 -40.37 -56.35
C TRP A 406 -40.08 -39.00 -56.24
N GLY A 407 -39.48 -37.79 -56.08
CA GLY A 407 -40.26 -36.53 -55.77
C GLY A 407 -39.64 -35.16 -56.17
N PHE A 408 -40.36 -34.02 -56.02
CA PHE A 408 -40.04 -32.69 -56.66
C PHE A 408 -40.35 -31.44 -55.74
N GLU A 409 -40.04 -30.16 -56.09
CA GLU A 409 -39.79 -29.01 -55.14
C GLU A 409 -40.51 -27.62 -55.36
N VAL A 410 -40.61 -26.77 -54.28
CA VAL A 410 -41.25 -25.41 -54.13
C VAL A 410 -40.68 -24.51 -52.96
N CYS A 411 -40.59 -23.14 -53.02
CA CYS A 411 -40.05 -22.24 -51.92
C CYS A 411 -40.45 -20.70 -51.78
N GLY A 412 -40.21 -20.05 -50.59
CA GLY A 412 -40.46 -18.63 -50.11
C GLY A 412 -39.67 -18.20 -48.80
N ARG A 413 -39.87 -17.02 -48.11
CA ARG A 413 -39.12 -16.52 -46.86
C ARG A 413 -39.92 -15.64 -45.81
N ILE A 414 -39.53 -15.62 -44.49
CA ILE A 414 -39.89 -14.73 -43.33
C ILE A 414 -38.65 -14.03 -42.68
N ASN A 415 -38.64 -13.73 -41.36
CA ASN A 415 -37.52 -13.39 -40.42
C ASN A 415 -37.50 -11.93 -39.89
N PRO A 416 -36.82 -11.54 -38.78
CA PRO A 416 -36.54 -12.14 -37.46
C PRO A 416 -37.23 -13.48 -37.08
N PRO A 417 -36.65 -14.48 -36.36
CA PRO A 417 -37.33 -15.78 -36.27
C PRO A 417 -38.26 -15.89 -35.07
N ARG A 418 -37.83 -15.41 -33.89
CA ARG A 418 -38.31 -15.88 -32.58
C ARG A 418 -38.40 -14.71 -31.59
N LEU A 419 -39.35 -14.84 -30.66
CA LEU A 419 -39.65 -13.89 -29.58
C LEU A 419 -38.64 -13.98 -28.40
N GLU A 420 -38.72 -13.10 -27.39
CA GLU A 420 -38.07 -13.36 -26.08
C GLU A 420 -38.61 -14.65 -25.42
N ASP A 421 -39.88 -15.03 -25.68
CA ASP A 421 -40.43 -16.35 -25.32
C ASP A 421 -40.04 -17.50 -26.28
N ASN A 422 -39.19 -17.19 -27.27
CA ASN A 422 -38.59 -18.09 -28.26
C ASN A 422 -39.57 -18.77 -29.25
N ARG A 423 -40.84 -18.33 -29.34
CA ARG A 423 -41.79 -18.87 -30.33
C ARG A 423 -41.52 -18.35 -31.76
N PRO A 424 -41.48 -19.24 -32.77
CA PRO A 424 -41.13 -18.89 -34.15
C PRO A 424 -42.19 -18.07 -34.90
N ARG A 425 -41.82 -17.55 -36.07
CA ARG A 425 -42.72 -16.94 -37.06
C ARG A 425 -43.11 -17.98 -38.11
N THR A 426 -44.40 -18.28 -38.22
CA THR A 426 -44.89 -19.39 -39.05
C THR A 426 -45.46 -18.91 -40.38
N VAL A 427 -45.20 -19.65 -41.47
CA VAL A 427 -45.95 -19.55 -42.73
C VAL A 427 -46.76 -20.84 -42.94
N THR A 428 -48.00 -20.75 -43.44
CA THR A 428 -48.97 -21.86 -43.42
C THR A 428 -49.53 -22.16 -44.80
N LEU A 429 -49.44 -23.40 -45.33
CA LEU A 429 -49.87 -23.81 -46.70
C LEU A 429 -51.17 -24.65 -46.70
N SER A 430 -51.97 -24.59 -47.77
CA SER A 430 -53.34 -25.10 -47.87
C SER A 430 -53.71 -25.68 -49.25
N SER A 431 -54.77 -26.48 -49.29
CA SER A 431 -55.38 -27.05 -50.52
C SER A 431 -56.46 -26.14 -51.16
N SER A 432 -56.82 -25.05 -50.49
CA SER A 432 -57.89 -24.12 -50.90
C SER A 432 -57.47 -22.67 -50.66
N LYS A 433 -57.90 -21.75 -51.53
CA LYS A 433 -57.40 -20.36 -51.59
C LYS A 433 -57.76 -19.48 -50.39
N ASP A 434 -58.69 -19.93 -49.55
CA ASP A 434 -59.12 -19.29 -48.30
C ASP A 434 -58.24 -19.64 -47.09
N SER A 435 -57.18 -20.45 -47.28
CA SER A 435 -56.26 -20.92 -46.23
C SER A 435 -56.92 -21.71 -45.09
N SER A 436 -58.17 -22.16 -45.25
CA SER A 436 -58.90 -22.93 -44.23
C SER A 436 -58.39 -24.37 -44.14
N ASN A 437 -58.29 -25.05 -45.28
CA ASN A 437 -57.83 -26.44 -45.38
C ASN A 437 -56.30 -26.47 -45.50
N VAL A 438 -55.61 -26.16 -44.39
CA VAL A 438 -54.15 -26.16 -44.24
C VAL A 438 -53.61 -27.60 -44.36
N ILE A 439 -52.71 -27.83 -45.30
CA ILE A 439 -52.12 -29.15 -45.63
C ILE A 439 -50.61 -29.22 -45.37
N ASP A 440 -49.95 -28.08 -45.14
CA ASP A 440 -48.57 -28.02 -44.66
C ASP A 440 -48.35 -26.72 -43.86
N ARG A 441 -47.30 -26.61 -43.06
CA ARG A 441 -46.90 -25.37 -42.40
C ARG A 441 -45.38 -25.29 -42.37
N ALA A 442 -44.84 -24.51 -43.31
CA ALA A 442 -43.45 -24.15 -43.26
C ALA A 442 -43.25 -23.03 -42.23
N GLU A 443 -42.97 -23.42 -40.99
CA GLU A 443 -42.32 -22.52 -40.05
C GLU A 443 -41.10 -21.92 -40.71
N ALA A 444 -41.02 -20.61 -40.65
CA ALA A 444 -40.22 -19.85 -41.55
C ALA A 444 -39.02 -19.31 -40.74
N ASP A 445 -37.81 -19.61 -41.23
CA ASP A 445 -36.66 -19.83 -40.34
C ASP A 445 -35.93 -18.57 -39.80
N SER A 446 -34.75 -18.80 -39.19
CA SER A 446 -33.67 -17.87 -38.79
C SER A 446 -33.29 -16.71 -39.73
N ALA A 447 -33.70 -16.81 -40.97
CA ALA A 447 -33.39 -16.01 -42.15
C ALA A 447 -34.59 -15.99 -43.09
N GLY A 448 -35.36 -17.10 -43.10
CA GLY A 448 -36.81 -17.07 -43.22
C GLY A 448 -37.47 -18.20 -44.01
N LEU A 449 -36.77 -19.15 -44.64
CA LEU A 449 -37.27 -19.94 -45.76
C LEU A 449 -38.58 -20.67 -45.43
N TYR A 450 -39.45 -20.79 -46.41
CA TYR A 450 -40.63 -21.62 -46.34
C TYR A 450 -40.81 -22.38 -47.66
N CYS A 451 -40.61 -23.69 -47.64
CA CYS A 451 -40.53 -24.56 -48.82
C CYS A 451 -41.38 -25.81 -48.66
N PHE A 452 -41.71 -26.42 -49.80
CA PHE A 452 -42.59 -27.60 -49.88
C PHE A 452 -42.05 -28.58 -50.93
N HIS A 453 -42.17 -29.87 -50.66
CA HIS A 453 -41.71 -30.94 -51.57
C HIS A 453 -42.83 -31.92 -51.85
N LEU A 454 -43.07 -32.17 -53.12
CA LEU A 454 -44.33 -32.67 -53.63
C LEU A 454 -44.13 -33.93 -54.48
N LYS A 455 -45.01 -34.91 -54.23
CA LYS A 455 -45.47 -35.83 -55.27
C LYS A 455 -46.41 -35.06 -56.22
N PRO A 456 -46.78 -35.57 -57.40
CA PRO A 456 -47.62 -34.84 -58.36
C PRO A 456 -48.91 -34.23 -57.73
N GLY A 457 -49.06 -32.88 -57.68
CA GLY A 457 -50.01 -32.14 -56.78
C GLY A 457 -50.18 -30.59 -56.99
N THR A 458 -50.81 -29.81 -56.08
CA THR A 458 -51.20 -28.33 -56.17
C THR A 458 -51.57 -27.59 -54.79
N TYR A 459 -51.13 -26.32 -54.44
CA TYR A 459 -51.15 -25.67 -53.03
C TYR A 459 -51.10 -24.05 -52.84
N TYR A 460 -51.40 -23.39 -51.65
CA TYR A 460 -51.46 -21.86 -51.30
C TYR A 460 -51.21 -21.37 -49.78
N ALA A 461 -50.88 -20.10 -49.31
CA ALA A 461 -50.40 -19.77 -47.87
C ALA A 461 -50.69 -18.43 -46.97
N SER A 462 -50.30 -18.31 -45.63
CA SER A 462 -50.50 -17.16 -44.59
C SER A 462 -49.59 -17.04 -43.23
N VAL A 463 -49.64 -16.00 -42.27
CA VAL A 463 -48.59 -15.54 -41.18
C VAL A 463 -49.01 -14.80 -39.77
N GLN A 464 -48.14 -14.52 -38.70
CA GLN A 464 -48.37 -13.86 -37.29
C GLN A 464 -47.17 -13.11 -36.44
N MET A 465 -47.33 -12.37 -35.25
CA MET A 465 -46.30 -11.54 -34.41
C MET A 465 -46.52 -11.15 -32.82
N SER A 466 -45.63 -10.39 -32.03
CA SER A 466 -45.70 -9.92 -30.53
C SER A 466 -44.90 -8.60 -30.05
N GLN A 467 -44.90 -8.13 -28.74
CA GLN A 467 -44.49 -6.75 -28.23
C GLN A 467 -43.49 -6.48 -27.03
N GLU A 468 -43.56 -7.05 -25.80
CA GLU A 468 -42.77 -6.59 -24.58
C GLU A 468 -41.24 -6.55 -24.73
N GLU A 469 -40.77 -7.25 -25.76
CA GLU A 469 -39.49 -7.91 -25.89
C GLU A 469 -38.39 -6.96 -26.40
N LYS A 470 -38.66 -5.65 -26.38
CA LYS A 470 -37.82 -4.61 -26.99
C LYS A 470 -36.98 -3.84 -25.98
N ALA A 471 -37.37 -3.87 -24.71
CA ALA A 471 -36.62 -3.25 -23.61
C ALA A 471 -35.56 -4.18 -22.98
N LYS A 472 -35.59 -5.49 -23.34
CA LYS A 472 -34.49 -6.44 -23.13
C LYS A 472 -33.87 -6.87 -24.48
N GLY A 473 -34.65 -7.14 -25.57
CA GLY A 473 -34.46 -6.57 -26.93
C GLY A 473 -34.50 -7.41 -28.28
N LEU A 474 -35.63 -7.54 -29.05
CA LEU A 474 -35.81 -8.22 -30.41
C LEU A 474 -36.88 -7.64 -31.44
N GLN A 475 -36.88 -8.03 -32.75
CA GLN A 475 -37.87 -7.63 -33.83
C GLN A 475 -37.94 -8.52 -35.16
N TYR A 476 -39.01 -8.48 -36.02
CA TYR A 476 -39.40 -9.60 -36.97
C TYR A 476 -40.56 -9.42 -38.07
N ALA A 477 -40.48 -10.09 -39.28
CA ALA A 477 -41.53 -10.83 -40.11
C ALA A 477 -42.25 -10.36 -41.49
N PRO A 478 -41.96 -11.02 -42.66
CA PRO A 478 -42.66 -11.08 -44.04
C PRO A 478 -43.85 -12.09 -44.41
N LEU A 479 -44.18 -12.36 -45.72
CA LEU A 479 -45.47 -12.96 -46.30
C LEU A 479 -45.47 -14.08 -47.45
N VAL A 480 -46.39 -14.12 -48.48
CA VAL A 480 -47.18 -15.32 -49.07
C VAL A 480 -46.87 -15.92 -50.53
N ARG A 481 -47.46 -17.09 -50.95
CA ARG A 481 -47.16 -17.99 -52.16
C ARG A 481 -48.31 -18.89 -52.78
N GLU A 482 -48.07 -19.57 -53.95
CA GLU A 482 -48.93 -20.56 -54.71
C GLU A 482 -48.11 -21.61 -55.59
N VAL A 483 -48.64 -22.82 -55.98
CA VAL A 483 -47.83 -24.08 -56.26
C VAL A 483 -48.37 -25.21 -57.23
N LYS A 484 -47.54 -26.03 -57.98
CA LYS A 484 -47.93 -27.27 -58.81
C LYS A 484 -46.78 -28.26 -59.28
N VAL A 485 -46.99 -29.60 -59.57
CA VAL A 485 -45.94 -30.65 -59.96
C VAL A 485 -46.35 -31.91 -60.84
N VAL A 486 -45.44 -32.54 -61.64
CA VAL A 486 -45.56 -33.89 -62.31
C VAL A 486 -44.31 -34.83 -62.28
N ASN A 487 -43.26 -34.60 -63.06
CA ASN A 487 -41.97 -35.33 -62.92
C ASN A 487 -40.75 -34.37 -62.91
N GLN A 488 -41.01 -33.14 -62.46
CA GLN A 488 -40.10 -31.99 -62.36
C GLN A 488 -40.74 -30.81 -61.51
N PRO A 489 -39.98 -29.77 -61.05
CA PRO A 489 -40.32 -28.77 -59.97
C PRO A 489 -40.69 -27.30 -60.37
N VAL A 490 -40.94 -26.37 -59.37
CA VAL A 490 -41.37 -24.93 -59.48
C VAL A 490 -41.00 -23.98 -58.23
N ASN A 491 -40.14 -22.86 -58.23
CA ASN A 491 -39.22 -22.44 -57.03
C ASN A 491 -38.49 -21.01 -56.65
N VAL A 492 -37.78 -20.78 -55.41
CA VAL A 492 -36.65 -19.74 -54.84
C VAL A 492 -35.99 -19.77 -53.29
N GLY A 493 -34.72 -19.35 -52.80
CA GLY A 493 -34.21 -19.19 -51.27
C GLY A 493 -32.73 -18.70 -50.65
N ASN A 494 -32.43 -18.41 -49.27
CA ASN A 494 -31.09 -17.97 -48.49
C ASN A 494 -30.84 -17.76 -46.81
N ASP A 495 -29.69 -18.04 -46.01
CA ASP A 495 -29.56 -18.37 -44.44
C ASP A 495 -28.51 -17.76 -43.28
N PHE A 496 -28.36 -18.21 -41.92
CA PHE A 496 -27.71 -17.57 -40.58
C PHE A 496 -26.96 -18.40 -39.30
N SER A 497 -26.48 -17.88 -38.05
CA SER A 497 -25.68 -18.57 -36.82
C SER A 497 -25.37 -17.94 -35.29
N GLN A 498 -24.75 -18.59 -34.16
CA GLN A 498 -24.45 -18.16 -32.63
C GLN A 498 -23.28 -18.82 -31.58
N LEU A 499 -23.11 -18.59 -30.17
CA LEU A 499 -21.89 -18.87 -29.13
C LEU A 499 -21.95 -18.94 -27.44
N LYS A 500 -20.97 -19.47 -26.50
CA LYS A 500 -20.79 -19.36 -24.89
C LYS A 500 -19.43 -19.83 -23.99
N ALA A 501 -19.31 -19.98 -22.56
CA ALA A 501 -18.06 -20.06 -21.55
C ALA A 501 -17.98 -20.88 -20.05
N ARG A 502 -16.91 -20.83 -19.07
CA ARG A 502 -16.54 -21.73 -17.78
C ARG A 502 -15.55 -21.29 -16.48
N VAL A 503 -15.05 -22.06 -15.37
CA VAL A 503 -13.87 -21.88 -14.26
C VAL A 503 -13.44 -23.03 -13.10
N HIS A 504 -12.32 -23.04 -12.20
CA HIS A 504 -11.88 -24.03 -11.00
C HIS A 504 -10.79 -23.75 -9.75
N GLY A 505 -10.29 -24.69 -8.79
CA GLY A 505 -9.27 -24.58 -7.56
C GLY A 505 -8.89 -25.74 -6.41
N LYS A 506 -7.92 -25.67 -5.36
CA LYS A 506 -7.46 -26.76 -4.26
C LYS A 506 -6.68 -26.48 -2.82
N VAL A 507 -6.57 -27.39 -1.73
CA VAL A 507 -6.01 -27.28 -0.25
C VAL A 507 -5.42 -28.58 0.60
N SER A 508 -4.91 -28.56 1.93
CA SER A 508 -4.35 -29.70 2.86
C SER A 508 -4.23 -29.57 4.47
N CYS A 509 -4.19 -30.64 5.36
CA CYS A 509 -4.15 -30.63 6.90
C CYS A 509 -3.42 -31.78 7.73
N LEU A 510 -3.32 -31.69 9.11
CA LEU A 510 -2.65 -32.67 10.03
C LEU A 510 -3.42 -33.96 10.43
N GLN A 511 -4.75 -33.89 10.60
CA GLN A 511 -5.60 -35.06 10.87
C GLN A 511 -6.62 -35.19 9.73
N ARG A 512 -7.90 -34.88 9.97
CA ARG A 512 -8.88 -34.67 8.90
C ARG A 512 -9.08 -33.17 8.69
N CYS A 513 -9.08 -32.71 7.44
CA CYS A 513 -9.60 -31.38 7.12
C CYS A 513 -11.13 -31.40 7.31
N SER A 514 -11.63 -30.89 8.43
CA SER A 514 -13.06 -30.57 8.60
C SER A 514 -13.26 -29.06 8.58
N ASP A 515 -14.43 -28.63 8.12
CA ASP A 515 -14.95 -27.27 8.32
C ASP A 515 -14.03 -26.15 7.78
N ILE A 516 -13.49 -26.35 6.57
CA ILE A 516 -12.67 -25.36 5.85
C ILE A 516 -13.47 -24.77 4.68
N SER A 517 -13.41 -23.45 4.54
CA SER A 517 -14.01 -22.71 3.41
C SER A 517 -13.00 -21.79 2.73
N ILE A 518 -13.25 -21.51 1.46
CA ILE A 518 -12.43 -20.66 0.59
C ILE A 518 -13.29 -19.56 -0.02
N ARG A 519 -12.78 -18.33 -0.10
CA ARG A 519 -13.51 -17.17 -0.64
C ARG A 519 -12.80 -16.58 -1.86
N LEU A 520 -13.57 -16.24 -2.89
CA LEU A 520 -13.19 -15.48 -4.08
C LEU A 520 -13.91 -14.11 -4.08
N LEU A 521 -13.20 -12.99 -4.22
CA LEU A 521 -13.79 -11.63 -4.20
C LEU A 521 -13.48 -10.84 -5.49
N PRO A 522 -14.47 -10.24 -6.18
CA PRO A 522 -14.25 -9.41 -7.38
C PRO A 522 -13.62 -8.05 -7.09
N LEU A 523 -12.91 -7.52 -8.10
CA LEU A 523 -12.22 -6.23 -8.12
C LEU A 523 -12.92 -5.21 -9.05
N SER A 524 -14.20 -5.40 -9.37
CA SER A 524 -14.99 -4.49 -10.23
C SER A 524 -16.45 -4.42 -9.79
N PRO A 525 -17.08 -3.23 -9.78
CA PRO A 525 -18.42 -3.03 -9.22
C PRO A 525 -19.52 -3.60 -10.14
N GLY A 526 -20.53 -4.22 -9.55
CA GLY A 526 -21.67 -4.83 -10.26
C GLY A 526 -21.61 -6.35 -10.42
N VAL A 527 -20.57 -7.01 -9.89
CA VAL A 527 -20.44 -8.48 -9.81
C VAL A 527 -20.29 -8.88 -8.34
N GLU A 528 -20.89 -9.99 -7.93
CA GLU A 528 -20.98 -10.41 -6.52
C GLU A 528 -19.77 -11.27 -6.06
N GLU A 529 -19.49 -11.29 -4.74
CA GLU A 529 -18.45 -12.16 -4.16
C GLU A 529 -18.93 -13.60 -3.95
N VAL A 530 -18.01 -14.57 -4.03
CA VAL A 530 -18.34 -16.01 -4.03
C VAL A 530 -17.52 -16.75 -2.97
N THR A 531 -18.19 -17.26 -1.94
CA THR A 531 -17.58 -18.16 -0.95
C THR A 531 -18.04 -19.59 -1.18
N ILE A 532 -17.10 -20.54 -1.17
CA ILE A 532 -17.35 -21.97 -1.38
C ILE A 532 -16.67 -22.83 -0.32
N ARG A 533 -17.29 -23.96 0.00
CA ARG A 533 -16.71 -24.96 0.91
C ARG A 533 -15.68 -25.81 0.19
N LEU A 534 -14.71 -26.32 0.94
CA LEU A 534 -13.73 -27.26 0.45
C LEU A 534 -14.42 -28.62 0.14
N LYS A 535 -14.23 -29.16 -1.07
CA LYS A 535 -14.67 -30.50 -1.50
C LYS A 535 -13.91 -31.58 -0.68
N ASP A 536 -14.48 -32.79 -0.53
CA ASP A 536 -13.90 -33.86 0.33
C ASP A 536 -12.52 -34.38 -0.11
N ASP A 537 -12.16 -34.24 -1.40
CA ASP A 537 -10.81 -34.52 -1.91
C ASP A 537 -9.81 -33.39 -1.61
N ASN A 538 -10.29 -32.31 -0.99
CA ASN A 538 -9.66 -31.03 -0.71
C ASN A 538 -9.58 -30.05 -1.93
N THR A 539 -10.50 -30.06 -2.91
CA THR A 539 -10.62 -29.07 -4.04
C THR A 539 -11.72 -27.99 -3.90
N TYR A 540 -11.83 -27.03 -4.83
CA TYR A 540 -12.91 -26.01 -4.93
C TYR A 540 -13.11 -25.49 -6.39
N GLU A 541 -14.23 -24.80 -6.74
CA GLU A 541 -14.62 -24.40 -8.14
C GLU A 541 -15.87 -23.46 -8.23
N ILE A 542 -16.05 -22.64 -9.30
CA ILE A 542 -17.09 -21.57 -9.48
C ILE A 542 -17.53 -21.46 -10.99
N ASN A 543 -18.73 -20.95 -11.32
CA ASN A 543 -19.29 -20.86 -12.70
C ASN A 543 -20.14 -19.58 -12.99
N GLU A 544 -20.55 -19.39 -14.27
CA GLU A 544 -21.43 -18.33 -14.82
C GLU A 544 -20.96 -16.87 -14.58
N VAL A 545 -19.65 -16.65 -14.65
CA VAL A 545 -19.02 -15.33 -14.44
C VAL A 545 -19.12 -14.46 -15.70
N LEU A 546 -19.73 -13.28 -15.57
CA LEU A 546 -19.48 -12.15 -16.48
C LEU A 546 -18.09 -11.56 -16.17
N LEU A 547 -17.29 -11.30 -17.21
CA LEU A 547 -15.82 -11.20 -17.15
C LEU A 547 -15.26 -10.12 -16.17
N GLY A 548 -14.22 -10.43 -15.39
CA GLY A 548 -13.68 -9.60 -14.28
C GLY A 548 -12.33 -10.02 -13.65
N ASN A 549 -11.98 -9.53 -12.44
CA ASN A 549 -10.68 -9.73 -11.72
C ASN A 549 -10.86 -10.02 -10.20
N TYR A 550 -9.99 -10.81 -9.50
CA TYR A 550 -10.34 -11.41 -8.17
C TYR A 550 -9.20 -11.76 -7.13
N HIS A 551 -9.54 -11.88 -5.83
CA HIS A 551 -8.67 -12.36 -4.70
C HIS A 551 -9.11 -13.70 -4.05
N VAL A 552 -8.22 -14.50 -3.42
CA VAL A 552 -8.54 -15.83 -2.82
C VAL A 552 -8.00 -16.07 -1.39
N LYS A 553 -8.80 -16.64 -0.46
CA LYS A 553 -8.41 -16.83 0.97
C LYS A 553 -8.97 -18.09 1.66
N VAL A 554 -8.24 -18.66 2.65
CA VAL A 554 -8.70 -19.74 3.57
C VAL A 554 -9.04 -19.22 4.98
N ILE A 555 -9.99 -19.86 5.66
CA ILE A 555 -10.62 -19.38 6.91
C ILE A 555 -10.77 -20.52 7.94
N ARG A 556 -9.99 -20.50 9.04
CA ARG A 556 -10.17 -21.26 10.31
C ARG A 556 -9.12 -20.88 11.37
N ASP A 557 -9.49 -20.35 12.54
CA ASP A 557 -8.54 -19.66 13.45
C ASP A 557 -8.15 -20.38 14.76
N ASP A 558 -8.84 -21.46 15.15
CA ASP A 558 -8.54 -22.29 16.33
C ASP A 558 -7.22 -23.07 16.19
N TRP A 559 -6.75 -23.21 14.96
CA TRP A 559 -5.57 -23.97 14.57
C TRP A 559 -4.36 -23.06 14.25
N CYS A 560 -3.15 -23.61 14.36
CA CYS A 560 -1.90 -22.93 13.98
C CYS A 560 -1.56 -23.34 12.53
N TRP A 561 -1.41 -22.39 11.59
CA TRP A 561 -1.24 -22.61 10.13
C TRP A 561 0.11 -22.09 9.59
N GLY A 562 0.50 -22.57 8.39
CA GLY A 562 1.73 -22.12 7.71
C GLY A 562 1.59 -20.88 6.82
N ALA A 563 0.45 -20.69 6.13
CA ALA A 563 0.14 -19.56 5.24
C ALA A 563 -1.38 -19.50 4.95
N SER A 564 -1.94 -18.38 4.43
CA SER A 564 -3.41 -18.17 4.44
C SER A 564 -4.13 -17.40 3.28
N GLN A 565 -3.48 -16.80 2.26
CA GLN A 565 -4.20 -16.15 1.11
C GLN A 565 -3.35 -15.96 -0.18
N TYR A 566 -4.02 -15.81 -1.35
CA TYR A 566 -3.47 -15.66 -2.74
C TYR A 566 -4.42 -14.80 -3.68
N GLU A 567 -4.18 -14.67 -5.01
CA GLU A 567 -4.85 -13.70 -5.96
C GLU A 567 -4.89 -14.16 -7.45
N ILE A 568 -5.90 -13.78 -8.28
CA ILE A 568 -6.14 -14.24 -9.70
C ILE A 568 -6.97 -13.28 -10.63
N GLU A 569 -7.04 -13.55 -11.96
CA GLU A 569 -7.82 -12.80 -13.00
C GLU A 569 -8.84 -13.71 -13.75
N VAL A 570 -10.00 -13.18 -14.22
CA VAL A 570 -11.05 -13.91 -14.97
C VAL A 570 -11.63 -13.09 -16.15
N SER A 571 -10.78 -12.74 -17.12
CA SER A 571 -11.21 -12.22 -18.44
C SER A 571 -11.76 -13.31 -19.39
N THR A 572 -11.88 -14.55 -18.91
CA THR A 572 -12.11 -15.77 -19.71
C THR A 572 -12.96 -16.83 -18.98
N ALA A 573 -12.46 -18.07 -18.89
CA ALA A 573 -13.25 -19.28 -18.73
C ALA A 573 -12.53 -20.48 -18.06
N GLU A 574 -11.26 -20.38 -17.62
CA GLU A 574 -10.61 -21.47 -16.86
C GLU A 574 -9.38 -20.99 -16.06
N VAL A 575 -9.35 -21.19 -14.74
CA VAL A 575 -8.35 -20.60 -13.80
C VAL A 575 -8.10 -21.52 -12.59
N ALA A 576 -6.93 -21.43 -11.94
CA ALA A 576 -6.48 -22.26 -10.80
C ALA A 576 -5.74 -21.46 -9.68
N VAL A 577 -5.51 -22.07 -8.50
CA VAL A 577 -4.98 -21.39 -7.28
C VAL A 577 -4.07 -22.30 -6.41
N PRO A 578 -3.07 -21.79 -5.65
CA PRO A 578 -2.17 -22.57 -4.76
C PRO A 578 -2.76 -23.08 -3.41
N VAL A 579 -1.92 -23.77 -2.61
CA VAL A 579 -2.30 -24.69 -1.49
C VAL A 579 -1.91 -24.18 -0.08
N PHE A 580 -2.62 -24.61 0.98
CA PHE A 580 -2.41 -24.27 2.41
C PHE A 580 -2.12 -25.50 3.32
N LYS A 581 -1.57 -25.30 4.54
CA LYS A 581 -1.13 -26.38 5.49
C LYS A 581 -1.31 -26.06 6.99
N HIS A 582 -1.79 -27.03 7.78
CA HIS A 582 -2.01 -26.98 9.26
C HIS A 582 -0.80 -27.52 10.07
N VAL A 583 -0.55 -27.00 11.29
CA VAL A 583 0.58 -27.41 12.17
C VAL A 583 0.31 -27.47 13.70
N GLY A 584 -0.89 -27.20 14.24
CA GLY A 584 -1.15 -27.35 15.69
C GLY A 584 -2.47 -26.76 16.23
N TYR A 585 -2.71 -26.83 17.55
CA TYR A 585 -3.91 -26.34 18.25
C TYR A 585 -3.57 -25.21 19.23
N ALA A 586 -4.44 -24.22 19.47
CA ALA A 586 -4.08 -23.04 20.28
C ALA A 586 -5.08 -22.64 21.39
N THR A 587 -4.55 -21.97 22.42
CA THR A 587 -5.33 -21.14 23.36
C THR A 587 -4.59 -19.83 23.71
N ILE A 588 -5.16 -19.01 24.58
CA ILE A 588 -4.66 -17.68 24.95
C ILE A 588 -4.44 -17.62 26.47
N VAL A 589 -3.24 -17.21 26.90
CA VAL A 589 -2.88 -16.99 28.31
C VAL A 589 -2.36 -15.56 28.47
N GLN A 590 -2.75 -14.89 29.55
CA GLN A 590 -2.39 -13.50 29.84
C GLN A 590 -1.84 -13.37 31.27
N THR A 591 -0.61 -12.87 31.43
CA THR A 591 -0.04 -12.60 32.76
C THR A 591 0.26 -11.11 32.93
N SER A 592 0.12 -10.59 34.15
CA SER A 592 0.51 -9.21 34.47
C SER A 592 2.02 -9.02 34.67
N HIS A 593 2.74 -10.11 34.94
CA HIS A 593 4.17 -10.18 35.24
C HIS A 593 4.75 -11.50 34.70
N ASN A 594 6.07 -11.67 34.73
CA ASN A 594 6.75 -12.80 34.08
C ASN A 594 6.69 -14.08 34.94
N ALA A 595 5.47 -14.59 35.15
CA ALA A 595 5.24 -15.81 35.90
C ALA A 595 5.70 -17.07 35.15
N SER A 596 6.28 -18.02 35.88
CA SER A 596 6.40 -19.39 35.39
C SER A 596 5.01 -20.04 35.38
N ILE A 597 4.45 -20.20 34.19
CA ILE A 597 3.17 -20.90 34.00
C ILE A 597 3.47 -22.39 33.81
N ASN A 598 3.14 -23.15 34.83
CA ASN A 598 3.21 -24.61 34.81
C ASN A 598 1.97 -25.13 34.09
N TYR A 599 2.14 -25.81 32.95
CA TYR A 599 1.05 -26.54 32.29
C TYR A 599 1.34 -28.03 32.14
N GLU A 600 0.34 -28.86 32.43
CA GLU A 600 0.46 -30.32 32.42
C GLU A 600 -0.78 -30.98 31.81
N LEU A 601 -0.59 -31.90 30.86
CA LEU A 601 -1.64 -32.74 30.30
C LEU A 601 -2.09 -33.74 31.38
N VAL A 602 -3.39 -33.88 31.57
CA VAL A 602 -3.99 -34.70 32.63
C VAL A 602 -4.40 -36.06 32.08
N THR A 603 -3.50 -37.03 32.18
CA THR A 603 -3.68 -38.44 31.78
C THR A 603 -3.53 -39.39 32.96
N GLU A 604 -4.09 -40.61 32.85
CA GLU A 604 -3.99 -41.64 33.89
C GLU A 604 -2.56 -42.20 34.05
N THR A 605 -1.75 -42.15 32.99
CA THR A 605 -0.29 -42.35 32.98
C THR A 605 0.44 -41.00 33.01
N PRO A 606 0.89 -40.50 34.19
CA PRO A 606 1.44 -39.15 34.32
C PRO A 606 2.96 -39.05 34.04
N ASN A 607 3.33 -38.57 32.85
CA ASN A 607 4.24 -37.40 32.71
C ASN A 607 4.43 -36.82 31.29
N GLN A 608 3.99 -37.51 30.22
CA GLN A 608 4.47 -37.26 28.84
C GLN A 608 4.43 -35.81 28.33
N ILE A 609 3.49 -34.97 28.80
CA ILE A 609 3.48 -33.52 28.53
C ILE A 609 3.22 -32.73 29.82
N LYS A 610 4.25 -32.60 30.66
CA LYS A 610 4.34 -31.51 31.66
C LYS A 610 5.48 -30.56 31.29
N LYS A 611 5.18 -29.27 31.15
CA LYS A 611 6.17 -28.23 30.88
C LYS A 611 5.88 -26.97 31.72
N THR A 612 6.92 -26.43 32.33
CA THR A 612 6.94 -25.04 32.75
C THR A 612 7.27 -24.21 31.52
N LEU A 613 6.42 -23.24 31.16
CA LEU A 613 6.76 -22.21 30.20
C LEU A 613 6.84 -20.86 30.91
N PRO A 614 7.92 -20.07 30.73
CA PRO A 614 7.91 -18.68 31.13
C PRO A 614 6.92 -17.93 30.24
N MET A 615 5.79 -17.51 30.79
CA MET A 615 4.86 -16.64 30.07
C MET A 615 5.30 -15.19 30.28
N ARG A 616 5.45 -14.47 29.18
CA ARG A 616 5.77 -13.05 29.21
C ARG A 616 4.52 -12.25 29.53
N LYS A 617 4.69 -11.20 30.34
CA LYS A 617 3.70 -10.16 30.61
C LYS A 617 2.95 -9.74 29.33
N GLY A 618 1.63 -9.79 29.35
CA GLY A 618 0.76 -9.57 28.18
C GLY A 618 0.09 -10.85 27.66
N ILE A 619 -0.52 -10.76 26.47
CA ILE A 619 -1.32 -11.83 25.85
C ILE A 619 -0.42 -12.73 25.01
N SER A 620 -0.34 -14.02 25.34
CA SER A 620 0.46 -15.03 24.65
C SER A 620 -0.42 -16.15 24.06
N ARG A 621 -0.23 -16.48 22.78
CA ARG A 621 -0.90 -17.62 22.11
C ARG A 621 -0.11 -18.91 22.40
N LEU A 622 -0.68 -19.79 23.20
CA LEU A 622 -0.11 -21.09 23.55
C LEU A 622 -0.55 -22.13 22.50
N CYS A 623 0.25 -22.36 21.45
CA CYS A 623 0.06 -23.53 20.57
C CYS A 623 0.57 -24.80 21.30
N VAL A 624 -0.28 -25.83 21.40
CA VAL A 624 0.05 -27.17 21.93
C VAL A 624 0.03 -28.22 20.80
N PRO A 625 0.92 -29.24 20.84
CA PRO A 625 1.11 -30.17 19.73
C PRO A 625 0.09 -31.33 19.70
N SER A 626 -0.73 -31.49 20.75
CA SER A 626 -1.58 -32.67 20.94
C SER A 626 -2.92 -32.27 21.57
N ALA A 627 -3.98 -33.01 21.27
CA ALA A 627 -5.30 -32.78 21.85
C ALA A 627 -5.45 -33.45 23.22
N GLY A 628 -6.04 -32.75 24.18
CA GLY A 628 -6.42 -33.24 25.51
C GLY A 628 -6.69 -32.10 26.52
N THR A 629 -6.73 -32.44 27.81
CA THR A 629 -7.03 -31.52 28.92
C THR A 629 -5.78 -31.16 29.72
N TYR A 630 -5.54 -29.87 29.93
CA TYR A 630 -4.38 -29.31 30.60
C TYR A 630 -4.76 -28.58 31.91
N ARG A 631 -3.95 -28.76 32.97
CA ARG A 631 -3.95 -27.92 34.18
C ARG A 631 -2.92 -26.80 34.03
N ILE A 632 -3.22 -25.59 34.47
CA ILE A 632 -2.42 -24.38 34.26
C ILE A 632 -2.34 -23.56 35.57
N GLN A 633 -1.13 -23.29 36.08
CA GLN A 633 -0.92 -22.56 37.35
C GLN A 633 0.19 -21.51 37.27
N ALA A 634 -0.03 -20.35 37.89
CA ALA A 634 1.01 -19.37 38.18
C ALA A 634 1.65 -19.64 39.55
N VAL A 635 2.98 -19.71 39.58
CA VAL A 635 3.78 -19.86 40.82
C VAL A 635 5.04 -19.01 40.71
N GLY A 636 5.45 -18.46 41.84
CA GLY A 636 6.77 -17.91 42.03
C GLY A 636 6.92 -17.43 43.46
N CYS A 637 7.79 -16.46 43.63
CA CYS A 637 7.57 -15.39 44.59
C CYS A 637 6.41 -14.48 44.07
N HIS A 638 6.45 -13.16 44.29
CA HIS A 638 5.30 -12.25 44.16
C HIS A 638 4.13 -12.61 45.10
N LYS A 639 3.07 -11.79 45.05
CA LYS A 639 1.73 -12.12 45.53
C LYS A 639 0.73 -11.93 44.39
N PHE A 640 0.06 -13.01 43.97
CA PHE A 640 -0.96 -12.98 42.92
C PHE A 640 -2.37 -12.83 43.50
N ALA A 641 -3.23 -12.09 42.79
CA ALA A 641 -4.66 -12.04 43.04
C ALA A 641 -5.32 -13.38 42.67
N GLU A 642 -6.35 -13.78 43.42
CA GLU A 642 -6.98 -15.09 43.30
C GLU A 642 -8.06 -15.15 42.20
N PRO A 643 -8.28 -16.32 41.56
CA PRO A 643 -7.61 -17.61 41.78
C PRO A 643 -6.34 -17.79 40.92
N SER A 644 -5.30 -18.39 41.48
CA SER A 644 -3.98 -18.57 40.84
C SER A 644 -3.79 -19.86 40.02
N THR A 645 -4.85 -20.66 39.82
CA THR A 645 -4.83 -21.96 39.10
C THR A 645 -6.11 -22.19 38.28
N VAL A 646 -5.99 -22.71 37.06
CA VAL A 646 -7.08 -22.91 36.06
C VAL A 646 -6.91 -24.25 35.31
N MET A 647 -7.98 -24.73 34.66
CA MET A 647 -8.02 -25.96 33.83
C MET A 647 -8.60 -25.63 32.44
N TRP A 648 -8.14 -26.30 31.36
CA TRP A 648 -8.60 -26.07 29.97
C TRP A 648 -8.49 -27.34 29.10
N ASN A 649 -9.43 -27.58 28.17
CA ASN A 649 -9.37 -28.67 27.19
C ASN A 649 -9.31 -28.15 25.75
N THR A 650 -8.43 -28.74 24.92
CA THR A 650 -8.27 -28.42 23.48
C THR A 650 -9.52 -28.59 22.60
N LYS A 651 -10.57 -29.28 23.08
CA LYS A 651 -11.88 -29.34 22.41
C LYS A 651 -12.78 -28.15 22.73
N ASP A 652 -12.46 -27.38 23.77
CA ASP A 652 -13.21 -26.19 24.17
C ASP A 652 -12.77 -24.99 23.31
N PRO A 653 -13.70 -24.10 22.89
CA PRO A 653 -13.34 -22.90 22.14
C PRO A 653 -12.39 -22.01 22.96
N ALA A 654 -11.33 -21.51 22.32
CA ALA A 654 -10.22 -20.81 22.97
C ALA A 654 -10.70 -19.55 23.72
N LYS A 655 -10.62 -19.59 25.05
CA LYS A 655 -10.87 -18.46 25.97
C LYS A 655 -9.59 -18.04 26.68
N ALA A 656 -9.45 -16.75 26.93
CA ALA A 656 -8.26 -16.20 27.60
C ALA A 656 -8.23 -16.53 29.10
N ILE A 657 -7.06 -16.93 29.61
CA ILE A 657 -6.82 -17.25 31.03
C ILE A 657 -5.88 -16.20 31.61
N ALA A 658 -6.27 -15.52 32.69
CA ALA A 658 -5.57 -14.34 33.22
C ALA A 658 -5.01 -14.52 34.64
N PHE A 659 -3.79 -14.01 34.92
CA PHE A 659 -3.18 -13.99 36.25
C PHE A 659 -2.50 -12.63 36.56
N THR A 660 -2.81 -12.02 37.72
CA THR A 660 -2.38 -10.65 38.09
C THR A 660 -1.66 -10.61 39.43
N ALA A 661 -0.53 -9.90 39.55
CA ALA A 661 0.22 -9.69 40.80
C ALA A 661 -0.12 -8.35 41.49
N ILE A 662 0.19 -8.23 42.79
CA ILE A 662 -0.18 -7.08 43.64
C ILE A 662 0.80 -6.71 44.80
N GLY A 663 1.96 -7.37 44.98
CA GLY A 663 2.89 -7.02 46.09
C GLY A 663 4.03 -8.04 46.33
N HIS A 664 5.16 -7.58 46.90
CA HIS A 664 6.47 -8.24 46.73
C HIS A 664 7.46 -8.08 47.93
N THR A 665 7.79 -9.18 48.60
CA THR A 665 8.86 -9.30 49.63
C THR A 665 10.27 -8.99 49.11
N ILE A 666 11.09 -8.30 49.91
CA ILE A 666 12.50 -7.92 49.67
C ILE A 666 13.33 -7.98 50.97
N THR A 667 14.58 -8.45 50.91
CA THR A 667 15.53 -8.43 52.06
C THR A 667 16.94 -8.01 51.63
N GLY A 668 17.81 -7.63 52.56
CA GLY A 668 19.19 -7.24 52.28
C GLY A 668 20.09 -7.13 53.52
N PHE A 669 21.33 -6.69 53.34
CA PHE A 669 22.36 -6.69 54.39
C PHE A 669 23.32 -5.48 54.29
N VAL A 670 24.07 -5.22 55.36
CA VAL A 670 25.37 -4.53 55.35
C VAL A 670 26.44 -5.54 55.80
N GLU A 671 27.67 -5.45 55.29
CA GLU A 671 28.79 -6.31 55.64
C GLU A 671 30.08 -5.51 55.91
N SER A 672 30.89 -5.97 56.87
CA SER A 672 32.23 -5.41 57.09
C SER A 672 33.23 -6.46 57.58
N ILE A 673 34.49 -6.32 57.16
CA ILE A 673 35.62 -7.17 57.58
C ILE A 673 36.15 -6.76 58.97
N LYS A 674 35.94 -5.49 59.36
CA LYS A 674 36.18 -4.99 60.73
C LYS A 674 34.85 -4.67 61.39
N GLN A 675 34.74 -4.79 62.70
CA GLN A 675 33.55 -4.31 63.40
C GLN A 675 33.42 -2.79 63.21
N VAL A 676 32.22 -2.33 62.85
CA VAL A 676 31.89 -0.91 62.69
C VAL A 676 30.81 -0.59 63.71
N ASP A 677 31.16 0.25 64.69
CA ASP A 677 30.33 0.53 65.87
C ASP A 677 29.39 1.74 65.69
N ASP A 678 29.59 2.55 64.64
CA ASP A 678 28.78 3.73 64.31
C ASP A 678 27.77 3.50 63.16
N LEU A 679 27.60 2.25 62.70
CA LEU A 679 26.75 1.91 61.55
C LEU A 679 25.24 1.98 61.84
N ILE A 680 24.56 2.90 61.16
CA ILE A 680 23.10 3.09 61.19
C ILE A 680 22.54 3.00 59.76
N VAL A 681 21.31 2.50 59.57
CA VAL A 681 20.62 2.49 58.27
C VAL A 681 19.25 3.17 58.36
N ARG A 682 18.98 4.10 57.44
CA ARG A 682 17.76 4.92 57.38
C ARG A 682 16.88 4.55 56.20
N ILE A 683 15.60 4.20 56.43
CA ILE A 683 14.62 3.75 55.42
C ILE A 683 13.48 4.78 55.27
N GLU A 684 13.38 5.49 54.16
CA GLU A 684 12.44 6.60 53.94
C GLU A 684 11.61 6.43 52.66
N LYS A 685 10.38 6.96 52.57
CA LYS A 685 9.68 7.07 51.28
C LYS A 685 10.26 8.21 50.44
N ASP A 686 10.04 8.19 49.13
CA ASP A 686 10.63 9.17 48.19
C ASP A 686 10.32 10.64 48.53
N ASN A 687 9.17 10.92 49.15
CA ASN A 687 8.79 12.24 49.69
C ASN A 687 9.58 12.70 50.94
N GLY A 688 10.58 11.94 51.38
CA GLY A 688 11.39 12.21 52.58
C GLY A 688 10.73 11.79 53.90
N SER A 689 9.57 11.13 53.90
CA SER A 689 8.99 10.63 55.15
C SER A 689 9.63 9.30 55.56
N LEU A 690 10.36 9.30 56.68
CA LEU A 690 10.91 8.11 57.33
C LEU A 690 9.83 7.01 57.47
N VAL A 691 10.13 5.81 56.98
CA VAL A 691 9.33 4.59 57.19
C VAL A 691 9.89 3.83 58.39
N GLU A 692 11.21 3.68 58.45
CA GLU A 692 11.89 2.95 59.50
C GLU A 692 13.34 3.45 59.68
N LEU A 693 13.83 3.49 60.92
CA LEU A 693 15.26 3.69 61.19
C LEU A 693 15.80 2.41 61.83
N GLN A 694 16.62 1.67 61.09
CA GLN A 694 17.20 0.41 61.55
C GLN A 694 18.66 0.67 61.96
N GLY A 695 18.87 0.97 63.24
CA GLY A 695 20.21 0.97 63.84
C GLY A 695 20.37 1.73 65.17
N PRO A 696 21.59 1.80 65.73
CA PRO A 696 22.81 1.17 65.23
C PRO A 696 22.66 -0.34 65.09
N LEU A 697 23.01 -0.88 63.92
CA LEU A 697 22.70 -2.27 63.60
C LEU A 697 23.58 -3.20 64.43
N LYS A 698 22.99 -4.30 64.94
CA LYS A 698 23.75 -5.27 65.74
C LYS A 698 24.54 -6.21 64.82
N PRO A 699 25.87 -6.30 64.96
CA PRO A 699 26.69 -7.17 64.13
C PRO A 699 26.38 -8.65 64.44
N LYS A 700 26.02 -9.40 63.41
CA LYS A 700 25.85 -10.85 63.41
C LYS A 700 27.06 -11.44 62.70
N GLN A 701 27.95 -12.10 63.44
CA GLN A 701 29.16 -12.67 62.85
C GLN A 701 28.80 -13.86 61.94
N SER A 702 29.33 -13.86 60.72
CA SER A 702 28.93 -14.77 59.65
C SER A 702 30.11 -14.91 58.68
N ASP A 703 30.63 -16.13 58.50
CA ASP A 703 31.83 -16.47 57.71
C ASP A 703 33.00 -15.47 57.85
N GLY A 704 33.31 -15.10 59.10
CA GLY A 704 34.45 -14.23 59.43
C GLY A 704 34.25 -12.73 59.13
N LYS A 705 33.17 -12.35 58.45
CA LYS A 705 32.68 -10.96 58.38
C LYS A 705 31.66 -10.67 59.50
N TRP A 706 31.35 -9.41 59.67
CA TRP A 706 30.20 -8.92 60.44
C TRP A 706 29.09 -8.54 59.47
N GLN A 707 27.96 -9.25 59.54
CA GLN A 707 26.76 -8.97 58.75
C GLN A 707 25.69 -8.26 59.59
N TYR A 708 24.88 -7.43 58.94
CA TYR A 708 23.85 -6.62 59.57
C TYR A 708 22.58 -6.69 58.69
N GLU A 709 21.52 -7.38 59.13
CA GLU A 709 20.38 -7.83 58.30
C GLU A 709 19.20 -6.83 58.27
N ILE A 710 18.56 -6.68 57.10
CA ILE A 710 17.51 -5.69 56.76
C ILE A 710 16.39 -6.38 55.96
N SER A 711 15.12 -6.01 56.16
CA SER A 711 13.95 -6.70 55.54
C SER A 711 12.74 -5.78 55.36
N ILE A 712 11.99 -5.93 54.25
CA ILE A 712 10.83 -5.09 53.89
C ILE A 712 9.85 -5.80 52.92
N MET A 713 8.56 -5.43 52.98
CA MET A 713 7.51 -5.93 52.07
C MET A 713 7.01 -4.79 51.18
N ALA A 714 7.47 -4.73 49.92
CA ALA A 714 7.11 -3.66 49.00
C ALA A 714 5.71 -3.89 48.38
N LEU A 715 4.92 -2.83 48.30
CA LEU A 715 3.63 -2.83 47.59
C LEU A 715 3.79 -2.20 46.20
N GLU A 716 2.99 -2.64 45.24
CA GLU A 716 3.09 -2.11 43.87
C GLU A 716 2.77 -0.60 43.84
N ASN A 717 3.73 0.18 43.33
CA ASN A 717 3.73 1.64 43.23
C ASN A 717 4.08 2.44 44.51
N GLU A 718 4.68 1.81 45.53
CA GLU A 718 5.41 2.55 46.59
C GLU A 718 6.93 2.51 46.40
N ASP A 719 7.61 3.53 46.94
CA ASP A 719 9.03 3.85 46.73
C ASP A 719 9.72 4.10 48.08
N TYR A 720 10.92 3.52 48.30
CA TYR A 720 11.67 3.54 49.57
C TYR A 720 13.18 3.84 49.35
N LYS A 721 13.91 4.38 50.34
CA LYS A 721 15.34 4.78 50.28
C LYS A 721 16.10 4.31 51.51
N ILE A 722 17.18 3.56 51.34
CA ILE A 722 17.93 2.85 52.39
C ILE A 722 19.39 3.36 52.45
N ILE A 723 19.78 4.05 53.52
CA ILE A 723 21.01 4.87 53.57
C ILE A 723 21.95 4.47 54.76
N PRO A 724 23.14 3.90 54.51
CA PRO A 724 24.22 3.62 55.50
C PRO A 724 25.19 4.81 55.72
N GLN A 725 25.82 4.92 56.90
CA GLN A 725 26.77 6.02 57.24
C GLN A 725 27.90 5.62 58.22
N SER A 726 29.11 6.19 58.08
CA SER A 726 30.30 6.15 58.99
C SER A 726 31.40 7.12 58.47
N ALA A 727 32.45 7.40 59.26
CA ALA A 727 33.43 8.47 59.01
C ALA A 727 34.77 8.07 58.35
N VAL A 728 35.17 6.80 58.39
CA VAL A 728 36.44 6.30 57.80
C VAL A 728 36.26 5.07 56.90
N MET A 729 35.02 4.60 56.79
CA MET A 729 34.61 3.48 55.97
C MET A 729 33.83 4.00 54.76
N LEU A 730 34.21 3.58 53.56
CA LEU A 730 33.41 3.78 52.36
C LEU A 730 32.38 2.65 52.27
N PHE A 731 31.13 3.00 51.98
CA PHE A 731 30.03 2.04 51.78
C PHE A 731 29.78 1.85 50.30
N LYS A 732 29.65 0.60 49.85
CA LYS A 732 29.35 0.28 48.45
C LYS A 732 28.11 -0.64 48.39
N PRO A 733 26.94 -0.12 47.94
CA PRO A 733 26.65 1.27 47.56
C PRO A 733 26.48 2.24 48.76
N GLU A 734 26.53 3.55 48.47
CA GLU A 734 26.40 4.65 49.44
C GLU A 734 24.95 4.90 49.88
N GLU A 735 23.96 4.58 49.05
CA GLU A 735 22.54 4.45 49.38
C GLU A 735 21.80 3.56 48.38
N ILE A 736 20.59 3.10 48.71
CA ILE A 736 19.79 2.18 47.90
C ILE A 736 18.33 2.66 47.84
N THR A 737 17.93 3.21 46.69
CA THR A 737 16.52 3.56 46.42
C THR A 737 15.78 2.36 45.83
N MET A 738 14.91 1.75 46.63
CA MET A 738 13.98 0.71 46.22
C MET A 738 12.70 1.30 45.61
N THR A 739 12.67 1.40 44.28
CA THR A 739 11.58 2.05 43.52
C THR A 739 10.61 1.01 42.94
N ARG A 740 9.30 1.14 43.18
CA ARG A 740 8.16 0.37 42.63
C ARG A 740 8.47 -1.08 42.26
N TYR A 741 8.88 -1.88 43.24
CA TYR A 741 9.13 -3.29 42.98
C TYR A 741 7.82 -4.00 42.61
N LEU A 742 7.77 -4.51 41.38
CA LEU A 742 6.68 -5.31 40.82
C LEU A 742 7.02 -6.82 40.79
N GLU A 743 8.21 -7.20 41.27
CA GLU A 743 8.68 -8.57 41.43
C GLU A 743 9.43 -8.73 42.78
N CYS A 744 9.41 -9.93 43.35
CA CYS A 744 10.03 -10.27 44.65
C CYS A 744 11.51 -10.65 44.52
N ALA A 745 12.29 -10.43 45.58
CA ALA A 745 13.63 -11.01 45.71
C ALA A 745 14.07 -11.18 47.20
N GLN A 746 15.23 -11.79 47.42
CA GLN A 746 15.88 -11.94 48.75
C GLN A 746 17.38 -11.66 48.60
N GLY A 747 18.02 -11.09 49.63
CA GLY A 747 19.41 -10.62 49.52
C GLY A 747 19.59 -9.59 48.41
N VAL A 748 18.53 -8.83 48.15
CA VAL A 748 18.32 -7.90 47.02
C VAL A 748 19.34 -6.77 47.02
N PHE A 749 19.88 -6.48 48.20
CA PHE A 749 21.06 -5.66 48.37
C PHE A 749 21.99 -6.24 49.44
N SER A 750 23.27 -6.02 49.24
CA SER A 750 24.28 -6.08 50.29
C SER A 750 25.16 -4.83 50.15
N ILE A 751 25.50 -4.21 51.27
CA ILE A 751 26.30 -2.99 51.34
C ILE A 751 27.63 -3.34 52.01
N GLU A 752 28.74 -3.31 51.28
CA GLU A 752 30.07 -3.60 51.87
C GLU A 752 30.74 -2.32 52.39
N ALA A 753 31.36 -2.40 53.57
CA ALA A 753 32.11 -1.31 54.20
C ALA A 753 33.63 -1.57 54.23
N PHE A 754 34.46 -0.64 53.73
CA PHE A 754 35.93 -0.79 53.62
C PHE A 754 36.75 0.51 53.76
N LEU A 755 38.08 0.38 53.94
CA LEU A 755 39.07 1.47 54.15
C LEU A 755 39.58 2.08 52.81
N GLY A 756 40.53 3.06 52.77
CA GLY A 756 40.97 3.76 51.53
C GLY A 756 42.49 3.84 51.17
N GLN A 757 42.84 4.31 49.95
CA GLN A 757 44.17 4.31 49.27
C GLN A 757 44.56 5.67 48.59
N ILE A 758 45.85 5.94 48.25
CA ILE A 758 46.41 7.24 47.73
C ILE A 758 47.37 7.04 46.51
N ILE A 759 47.55 8.05 45.61
CA ILE A 759 48.30 8.00 44.32
C ILE A 759 49.21 9.25 44.06
N SER A 760 50.29 9.13 43.26
CA SER A 760 51.17 10.23 42.76
C SER A 760 52.04 9.86 41.51
N GLY A 761 52.52 10.82 40.69
CA GLY A 761 53.34 10.56 39.46
C GLY A 761 54.04 11.78 38.79
N GLU A 762 54.56 11.63 37.55
CA GLU A 762 55.35 12.65 36.79
C GLU A 762 55.18 12.65 35.22
N ILE A 763 55.73 13.65 34.50
CA ILE A 763 55.63 13.83 33.02
C ILE A 763 57.00 14.01 32.31
N THR A 764 57.12 13.64 31.03
CA THR A 764 58.35 13.75 30.21
C THR A 764 58.05 14.00 28.70
N PRO A 765 58.74 14.93 28.01
CA PRO A 765 59.60 15.97 28.56
C PRO A 765 58.87 16.82 29.61
N ALA A 766 59.61 17.44 30.52
CA ALA A 766 59.03 18.13 31.68
C ALA A 766 58.07 19.24 31.25
N LEU A 767 56.81 19.14 31.70
CA LEU A 767 55.70 19.95 31.19
C LEU A 767 54.70 20.23 32.33
N GLY A 768 54.73 21.46 32.83
CA GLY A 768 53.78 21.92 33.85
C GLY A 768 52.47 22.44 33.27
N GLY A 769 51.43 22.53 34.10
CA GLY A 769 50.08 22.87 33.64
C GLY A 769 49.53 21.84 32.66
N VAL A 770 49.67 20.56 33.00
CA VAL A 770 48.94 19.43 32.40
C VAL A 770 47.86 19.03 33.39
N ALA A 771 46.61 18.95 32.96
CA ALA A 771 45.51 18.53 33.82
C ALA A 771 45.65 17.04 34.13
N ILE A 772 45.60 16.68 35.41
CA ILE A 772 45.71 15.30 35.90
C ILE A 772 44.38 14.88 36.50
N THR A 773 43.74 13.90 35.86
CA THR A 773 42.47 13.33 36.29
C THR A 773 42.69 11.90 36.76
N VAL A 774 42.39 11.61 38.03
CA VAL A 774 42.39 10.24 38.57
C VAL A 774 41.02 9.64 38.39
N MET A 775 40.99 8.56 37.64
CA MET A 775 39.79 7.83 37.21
C MET A 775 39.86 6.41 37.76
N GLU A 776 38.73 5.88 38.21
CA GLU A 776 38.61 4.43 38.46
C GLU A 776 38.70 3.70 37.11
N ASP A 777 39.59 2.71 36.99
CA ASP A 777 40.00 2.10 35.71
C ASP A 777 38.94 1.13 35.16
N GLN A 778 37.79 1.67 34.76
CA GLN A 778 36.62 0.95 34.25
C GLN A 778 36.11 1.56 32.93
N SER A 779 36.81 1.23 31.84
CA SER A 779 36.52 1.68 30.46
C SER A 779 36.85 3.15 30.14
N LEU A 780 37.05 3.44 28.86
CA LEU A 780 37.55 4.71 28.32
C LEU A 780 36.46 5.69 27.86
N GLU A 781 35.18 5.35 28.03
CA GLU A 781 34.06 6.08 27.40
C GLU A 781 33.32 7.05 28.35
N ASP A 782 33.30 6.80 29.67
CA ASP A 782 32.84 7.76 30.70
C ASP A 782 33.50 7.45 32.06
N PRO A 783 34.80 7.76 32.25
CA PRO A 783 35.54 7.29 33.42
C PRO A 783 35.26 8.21 34.63
N LYS A 784 34.66 7.66 35.70
CA LYS A 784 34.28 8.44 36.89
C LYS A 784 35.49 9.18 37.47
N ILE A 785 35.47 10.50 37.37
CA ILE A 785 36.45 11.39 37.97
C ILE A 785 36.36 11.27 39.49
N ILE A 786 37.39 10.70 40.12
CA ILE A 786 37.45 10.54 41.57
C ILE A 786 38.12 11.76 42.21
N ALA A 787 39.12 12.34 41.53
CA ALA A 787 39.66 13.68 41.82
C ALA A 787 40.45 14.24 40.63
N GLN A 788 40.66 15.56 40.63
CA GLN A 788 41.50 16.28 39.67
C GLN A 788 42.56 17.13 40.37
N THR A 789 43.66 17.36 39.67
CA THR A 789 44.76 18.27 40.05
C THR A 789 45.53 18.68 38.79
N GLU A 790 46.56 19.52 38.91
CA GLU A 790 47.44 19.91 37.80
C GLU A 790 48.90 19.57 38.09
N THR A 791 49.71 19.38 37.05
CA THR A 791 51.16 19.24 37.22
C THR A 791 51.86 20.56 37.53
N ASP A 792 52.78 20.51 38.50
CA ASP A 792 53.69 21.63 38.78
C ASP A 792 54.64 21.93 37.60
N SER A 793 55.42 23.01 37.70
CA SER A 793 56.40 23.40 36.66
C SER A 793 57.50 22.36 36.34
N LYS A 794 57.57 21.25 37.08
CA LYS A 794 58.48 20.11 36.85
C LYS A 794 57.75 18.87 36.31
N GLY A 795 56.43 18.79 36.49
CA GLY A 795 55.57 17.74 35.93
C GLY A 795 54.89 16.83 36.96
N GLN A 796 54.81 17.15 38.26
CA GLN A 796 54.46 16.21 39.35
C GLN A 796 53.06 16.39 39.96
N TYR A 797 52.44 15.32 40.54
CA TYR A 797 51.06 15.31 41.08
C TYR A 797 50.77 14.30 42.23
N ARG A 798 49.66 14.45 43.01
CA ARG A 798 49.20 13.55 44.11
C ARG A 798 47.68 13.64 44.47
N ILE A 799 46.98 12.52 44.75
CA ILE A 799 45.51 12.43 45.03
C ILE A 799 45.13 11.29 46.04
N GLY A 800 44.08 11.46 46.88
CA GLY A 800 43.43 10.42 47.71
C GLY A 800 42.66 10.97 48.96
N PRO A 801 41.88 10.16 49.72
CA PRO A 801 41.77 8.70 49.69
C PRO A 801 40.68 8.14 48.76
N LEU A 802 40.94 6.98 48.19
CA LEU A 802 40.16 6.29 47.15
C LEU A 802 39.83 4.84 47.59
N GLN A 803 38.97 4.10 46.89
CA GLN A 803 38.77 2.66 47.15
C GLN A 803 40.09 1.86 46.94
N PRO A 804 40.52 0.95 47.84
CA PRO A 804 41.74 0.16 47.68
C PRO A 804 41.57 -1.00 46.73
N GLY A 805 42.67 -1.46 46.13
CA GLY A 805 42.69 -2.63 45.23
C GLY A 805 42.04 -2.40 43.86
N VAL A 806 41.20 -1.36 43.74
CA VAL A 806 40.83 -0.74 42.47
C VAL A 806 42.09 -0.25 41.77
N LYS A 807 42.22 -0.57 40.47
CA LYS A 807 43.17 0.10 39.59
C LYS A 807 42.61 1.49 39.27
N TYR A 808 43.49 2.47 39.28
CA TYR A 808 43.17 3.82 38.86
C TYR A 808 44.01 4.15 37.63
N SER A 809 43.34 4.56 36.56
CA SER A 809 44.00 5.20 35.44
C SER A 809 44.24 6.66 35.80
N VAL A 810 45.37 7.19 35.36
CA VAL A 810 45.67 8.62 35.48
C VAL A 810 45.72 9.19 34.09
N LEU A 811 44.65 9.91 33.73
CA LEU A 811 44.58 10.63 32.47
C LEU A 811 45.31 11.97 32.63
N ALA A 812 46.08 12.34 31.61
CA ALA A 812 46.81 13.59 31.54
C ALA A 812 46.49 14.30 30.23
N GLU A 813 46.10 15.58 30.31
CA GLU A 813 45.62 16.33 29.14
C GLU A 813 46.26 17.72 29.03
N LYS A 814 46.64 18.09 27.80
CA LYS A 814 47.07 19.44 27.44
C LYS A 814 46.89 19.70 25.94
N GLU A 815 46.35 20.86 25.58
CA GLU A 815 46.07 21.22 24.18
C GLU A 815 47.33 21.14 23.30
N GLY A 816 47.19 20.57 22.09
CA GLY A 816 48.27 20.43 21.11
C GLY A 816 49.24 19.28 21.36
N TYR A 817 49.06 18.48 22.41
CA TYR A 817 49.90 17.34 22.73
C TYR A 817 49.09 16.03 22.89
N VAL A 818 49.66 14.92 22.42
CA VAL A 818 49.21 13.57 22.81
C VAL A 818 50.04 13.10 24.00
N MET A 819 49.36 12.67 25.06
CA MET A 819 49.97 12.02 26.22
C MET A 819 49.93 10.50 26.07
N THR A 820 51.00 9.81 26.44
CA THR A 820 51.15 8.35 26.33
C THR A 820 51.80 7.79 27.60
N GLY A 821 51.06 6.94 28.30
CA GLY A 821 51.37 6.49 29.66
C GLY A 821 50.11 6.54 30.54
N PRO A 822 50.23 6.41 31.88
CA PRO A 822 51.48 6.34 32.63
C PRO A 822 52.24 5.00 32.48
N ASP A 823 53.56 5.02 32.73
CA ASP A 823 54.34 3.79 32.96
C ASP A 823 54.10 3.21 34.37
N ALA A 824 54.74 2.09 34.69
CA ALA A 824 54.61 1.41 35.99
C ALA A 824 55.15 2.21 37.21
N ARG A 825 55.68 3.42 37.02
CA ARG A 825 56.09 4.39 38.05
C ARG A 825 55.28 5.69 37.98
N ASN A 826 54.15 5.66 37.28
CA ASN A 826 53.28 6.80 37.00
C ASN A 826 53.97 7.92 36.19
N LYS A 827 54.85 7.58 35.25
CA LYS A 827 55.52 8.54 34.33
C LYS A 827 54.80 8.61 32.98
N ILE A 828 54.45 9.81 32.50
CA ILE A 828 53.67 10.03 31.27
C ILE A 828 54.54 10.70 30.20
N THR A 829 54.41 10.29 28.93
CA THR A 829 55.20 10.78 27.80
C THR A 829 54.39 11.68 26.87
N ALA A 830 54.84 12.90 26.60
CA ALA A 830 54.17 13.88 25.74
C ALA A 830 54.78 13.96 24.33
N ARG A 831 53.93 14.05 23.29
CA ARG A 831 54.32 14.32 21.88
C ARG A 831 53.53 15.49 21.31
N LYS A 832 54.14 16.31 20.44
CA LYS A 832 53.49 17.49 19.86
C LYS A 832 52.73 17.12 18.57
N LEU A 833 51.47 17.51 18.48
CA LEU A 833 50.65 17.31 17.29
C LEU A 833 50.92 18.38 16.21
N ALA A 834 50.53 18.05 14.98
CA ALA A 834 50.65 18.90 13.81
C ALA A 834 49.35 19.64 13.47
N GLU A 835 49.41 20.56 12.51
CA GLU A 835 48.24 21.28 11.99
C GLU A 835 48.27 21.48 10.46
N ILE A 836 47.09 21.67 9.86
CA ILE A 836 46.92 22.15 8.48
C ILE A 836 46.30 23.54 8.56
N ALA A 837 46.97 24.55 8.02
CA ALA A 837 46.45 25.90 7.87
C ALA A 837 45.99 26.10 6.41
N ALA A 838 44.69 26.27 6.20
CA ALA A 838 44.10 26.46 4.88
C ALA A 838 43.60 27.90 4.71
N VAL A 839 43.86 28.49 3.55
CA VAL A 839 43.39 29.82 3.13
C VAL A 839 42.60 29.66 1.83
N VAL A 840 41.37 30.18 1.79
CA VAL A 840 40.45 30.02 0.66
C VAL A 840 40.01 31.38 0.12
N THR A 841 40.20 31.59 -1.18
CA THR A 841 39.91 32.87 -1.86
C THR A 841 39.06 32.68 -3.12
N ASP A 842 38.24 33.66 -3.47
CA ASP A 842 37.55 33.72 -4.76
C ASP A 842 38.60 33.96 -5.87
N ARG A 843 38.46 33.29 -7.02
CA ARG A 843 39.37 33.52 -8.16
C ARG A 843 39.08 34.85 -8.87
N ALA A 844 37.85 35.36 -8.81
CA ALA A 844 37.44 36.53 -9.60
C ALA A 844 38.07 37.85 -9.12
N ASP A 845 38.19 38.03 -7.80
CA ASP A 845 38.71 39.25 -7.18
C ASP A 845 39.77 39.01 -6.08
N GLY A 846 40.03 37.76 -5.70
CA GLY A 846 40.96 37.40 -4.62
C GLY A 846 40.39 37.57 -3.21
N ALA A 847 39.10 37.85 -3.05
CA ALA A 847 38.47 38.06 -1.74
C ALA A 847 38.47 36.77 -0.90
N PRO A 848 38.59 36.87 0.44
CA PRO A 848 38.50 35.70 1.33
C PRO A 848 37.10 35.07 1.30
N LEU A 849 37.02 33.76 1.09
CA LEU A 849 35.75 33.04 1.08
C LEU A 849 35.40 32.50 2.47
N GLN A 850 34.51 33.22 3.16
CA GLN A 850 33.89 32.77 4.41
C GLN A 850 32.90 31.63 4.19
N GLY A 851 32.85 30.68 5.12
CA GLY A 851 31.82 29.63 5.13
C GLY A 851 32.06 28.53 4.10
N VAL A 852 33.28 28.40 3.55
CA VAL A 852 33.69 27.22 2.79
C VAL A 852 33.88 26.08 3.78
N LEU A 853 33.16 24.98 3.58
CA LEU A 853 33.35 23.77 4.36
C LEU A 853 34.62 23.08 3.88
N LEU A 854 35.63 23.01 4.74
CA LEU A 854 36.79 22.19 4.49
C LEU A 854 36.60 20.84 5.21
N SER A 855 36.66 19.75 4.45
CA SER A 855 36.57 18.38 4.94
C SER A 855 37.96 17.75 4.93
N VAL A 856 38.51 17.46 6.12
CA VAL A 856 39.79 16.77 6.30
C VAL A 856 39.57 15.35 6.80
N SER A 857 40.21 14.37 6.15
CA SER A 857 40.26 12.98 6.61
C SER A 857 41.67 12.38 6.47
N GLY A 858 42.18 11.74 7.51
CA GLY A 858 43.51 11.10 7.50
C GLY A 858 43.70 10.20 8.72
N GLY A 859 44.10 8.93 8.50
CA GLY A 859 44.11 7.92 9.55
C GLY A 859 42.75 7.78 10.25
N ALA A 860 42.72 8.04 11.56
CA ALA A 860 41.48 8.11 12.35
C ALA A 860 40.90 9.53 12.45
N TYR A 861 41.66 10.58 12.10
CA TYR A 861 41.22 11.96 12.19
C TYR A 861 40.23 12.28 11.06
N ARG A 862 39.08 12.85 11.42
CA ARG A 862 38.09 13.38 10.49
C ARG A 862 37.53 14.66 11.07
N ARG A 863 37.52 15.75 10.30
CA ARG A 863 36.92 17.01 10.74
C ARG A 863 36.42 17.82 9.56
N ASN A 864 35.19 18.31 9.67
CA ASN A 864 34.52 19.12 8.67
C ASN A 864 34.16 20.46 9.35
N SER A 865 34.85 21.54 9.00
CA SER A 865 34.64 22.85 9.65
C SER A 865 34.73 23.99 8.63
N LEU A 866 34.15 25.14 8.97
CA LEU A 866 34.02 26.30 8.08
C LEU A 866 35.21 27.27 8.14
N THR A 867 35.55 27.89 7.02
CA THR A 867 36.43 29.07 6.97
C THR A 867 35.83 30.29 7.66
N GLY A 868 36.68 31.05 8.35
CA GLY A 868 36.31 32.31 9.01
C GLY A 868 36.01 33.47 8.04
N PRO A 869 35.64 34.65 8.56
CA PRO A 869 35.43 35.86 7.76
C PRO A 869 36.66 36.31 6.94
N ASP A 870 37.84 35.85 7.32
CA ASP A 870 39.13 36.04 6.68
C ASP A 870 39.50 34.93 5.68
N GLY A 871 38.60 33.97 5.44
CA GLY A 871 38.81 32.85 4.52
C GLY A 871 39.76 31.77 5.05
N GLN A 872 40.16 31.83 6.33
CA GLN A 872 41.14 30.92 6.91
C GLN A 872 40.52 29.85 7.79
N LEU A 873 41.21 28.71 7.95
CA LEU A 873 40.88 27.67 8.92
C LEU A 873 42.12 26.81 9.28
N SER A 874 42.33 26.55 10.57
CA SER A 874 43.39 25.66 11.07
C SER A 874 42.82 24.32 11.60
N PHE A 875 43.17 23.21 10.95
CA PHE A 875 42.92 21.86 11.47
C PHE A 875 44.06 21.45 12.40
N LYS A 876 43.87 21.65 13.70
CA LYS A 876 44.83 21.30 14.74
C LYS A 876 44.68 19.85 15.21
N SER A 877 45.66 19.39 15.99
CA SER A 877 45.70 18.08 16.65
C SER A 877 45.80 16.90 15.68
N LEU A 878 46.57 17.05 14.61
CA LEU A 878 46.84 16.02 13.62
C LEU A 878 47.98 15.09 14.09
N SER A 879 47.76 13.79 13.99
CA SER A 879 48.84 12.78 14.09
C SER A 879 49.62 12.72 12.78
N PRO A 880 50.92 12.35 12.78
CA PRO A 880 51.68 12.18 11.54
C PRO A 880 51.05 11.14 10.59
N GLY A 881 51.04 11.43 9.28
CA GLY A 881 50.48 10.53 8.27
C GLY A 881 49.91 11.23 7.04
N GLU A 882 49.21 10.47 6.20
CA GLU A 882 48.56 10.95 4.97
C GLU A 882 47.17 11.53 5.23
N TYR A 883 46.92 12.73 4.72
CA TYR A 883 45.64 13.44 4.83
C TYR A 883 45.06 13.78 3.45
N TYR A 884 43.73 13.78 3.37
CA TYR A 884 42.93 14.21 2.23
C TYR A 884 42.04 15.40 2.65
N LEU A 885 42.16 16.51 1.95
CA LEU A 885 41.44 17.77 2.19
C LEU A 885 40.55 18.11 0.98
N ARG A 886 39.25 18.32 1.19
CA ARG A 886 38.28 18.68 0.16
C ARG A 886 37.50 19.95 0.54
N PRO A 887 37.60 21.05 -0.23
CA PRO A 887 36.71 22.20 -0.08
C PRO A 887 35.32 21.96 -0.70
N LEU A 888 34.28 22.43 -0.02
CA LEU A 888 32.89 22.33 -0.41
C LEU A 888 32.15 23.63 -0.05
N LEU A 889 31.55 24.29 -1.02
CA LEU A 889 30.62 25.40 -0.81
C LEU A 889 29.63 25.43 -1.97
N LYS A 890 28.35 25.22 -1.68
CA LYS A 890 27.27 25.43 -2.65
C LYS A 890 27.41 26.84 -3.26
N GLU A 891 27.27 26.93 -4.59
CA GLU A 891 27.58 28.09 -5.45
C GLU A 891 29.02 28.18 -5.98
N TYR A 892 29.97 27.38 -5.47
CA TYR A 892 31.38 27.41 -5.88
C TYR A 892 31.90 26.06 -6.37
N ARG A 893 32.88 26.10 -7.28
CA ARG A 893 33.72 24.98 -7.70
C ARG A 893 35.17 25.35 -7.37
N PHE A 894 35.86 24.50 -6.62
CA PHE A 894 37.22 24.79 -6.16
C PHE A 894 38.28 24.13 -7.04
N GLU A 895 39.43 24.79 -7.13
CA GLU A 895 40.63 24.29 -7.79
C GLU A 895 41.83 24.43 -6.82
N PRO A 896 42.56 23.34 -6.54
CA PRO A 896 42.21 21.95 -6.85
C PRO A 896 40.93 21.50 -6.12
N PRO A 897 40.08 20.64 -6.73
CA PRO A 897 38.82 20.20 -6.13
C PRO A 897 39.01 19.31 -4.89
N ALA A 898 40.19 18.72 -4.72
CA ALA A 898 40.67 18.11 -3.48
C ALA A 898 42.20 17.98 -3.50
N LEU A 899 42.81 17.81 -2.33
CA LEU A 899 44.24 17.62 -2.12
C LEU A 899 44.53 16.36 -1.30
N GLN A 900 45.71 15.76 -1.54
CA GLN A 900 46.29 14.73 -0.69
C GLN A 900 47.77 15.06 -0.42
N PHE A 901 48.20 14.94 0.83
CA PHE A 901 49.58 15.22 1.27
C PHE A 901 49.93 14.52 2.59
N GLU A 902 51.23 14.39 2.86
CA GLU A 902 51.80 13.86 4.11
C GLU A 902 52.01 14.98 5.14
N VAL A 903 51.71 14.72 6.41
CA VAL A 903 51.92 15.61 7.57
C VAL A 903 52.89 14.94 8.56
N LYS A 904 53.90 15.68 9.06
CA LYS A 904 54.94 15.16 9.98
C LYS A 904 54.69 15.58 11.45
N GLU A 905 55.46 15.04 12.40
CA GLU A 905 55.25 15.35 13.84
C GLU A 905 55.58 16.82 14.14
N GLY A 906 54.62 17.55 14.74
CA GLY A 906 54.75 18.96 15.10
C GLY A 906 54.72 19.97 13.93
N ASP A 907 54.43 19.52 12.71
CA ASP A 907 54.45 20.25 11.43
C ASP A 907 53.24 21.19 11.23
N THR A 908 53.37 22.17 10.32
CA THR A 908 52.30 23.14 9.97
C THR A 908 52.18 23.23 8.45
N VAL A 909 51.29 22.43 7.86
CA VAL A 909 51.10 22.36 6.41
C VAL A 909 50.19 23.49 5.94
N ASN A 910 50.73 24.39 5.13
CA ASN A 910 50.00 25.55 4.59
C ASN A 910 49.40 25.23 3.22
N VAL A 911 48.11 25.52 3.03
CA VAL A 911 47.35 25.20 1.82
C VAL A 911 46.60 26.43 1.32
N LYS A 912 46.71 26.75 0.02
CA LYS A 912 45.84 27.71 -0.67
C LYS A 912 44.83 26.98 -1.55
N LEU A 913 43.58 27.41 -1.53
CA LEU A 913 42.50 26.92 -2.39
C LEU A 913 41.78 28.10 -3.07
N GLU A 914 41.43 27.95 -4.34
CA GLU A 914 40.73 28.98 -5.10
C GLU A 914 39.33 28.51 -5.51
N GLY A 915 38.31 29.35 -5.27
CA GLY A 915 36.93 29.06 -5.67
C GLY A 915 36.52 29.84 -6.91
N ASP A 916 36.13 29.15 -7.98
CA ASP A 916 35.32 29.73 -9.05
C ASP A 916 33.85 29.74 -8.58
N ARG A 917 33.18 30.90 -8.53
CA ARG A 917 31.73 30.93 -8.30
C ARG A 917 31.01 30.54 -9.61
N VAL A 918 30.03 29.63 -9.55
CA VAL A 918 29.43 28.97 -10.74
C VAL A 918 27.89 28.90 -10.78
N ALA A 919 27.20 29.21 -9.68
CA ALA A 919 25.74 29.23 -9.57
C ALA A 919 25.33 30.24 -8.50
N TRP A 920 24.15 30.88 -8.59
CA TRP A 920 23.84 32.05 -7.75
C TRP A 920 22.61 31.88 -6.86
N SER A 921 22.36 32.87 -6.01
CA SER A 921 21.25 32.91 -5.07
C SER A 921 20.08 33.77 -5.52
N ALA A 922 18.88 33.39 -5.10
CA ALA A 922 17.68 34.21 -5.14
C ALA A 922 17.26 34.64 -3.72
N TYR A 923 17.25 35.94 -3.49
CA TYR A 923 16.93 36.58 -2.21
C TYR A 923 15.55 37.23 -2.24
N GLY A 924 14.75 37.01 -1.21
CA GLY A 924 13.43 37.62 -1.11
C GLY A 924 12.83 37.67 0.29
N THR A 925 11.56 38.05 0.34
CA THR A 925 10.73 38.11 1.56
C THR A 925 9.38 37.44 1.35
N VAL A 926 8.88 36.78 2.38
CA VAL A 926 7.47 36.44 2.55
C VAL A 926 6.88 37.32 3.65
N THR A 927 5.79 38.02 3.33
CA THR A 927 5.08 38.91 4.28
C THR A 927 3.58 38.65 4.27
N SER A 928 2.89 38.94 5.36
CA SER A 928 1.42 38.93 5.41
C SER A 928 0.82 40.10 4.61
N LEU A 929 -0.51 40.13 4.47
CA LEU A 929 -1.25 41.30 3.97
C LEU A 929 -0.98 42.59 4.79
N SER A 930 -0.74 42.49 6.09
CA SER A 930 -0.38 43.62 6.97
C SER A 930 1.09 44.04 6.85
N LYS A 931 1.89 43.38 5.99
CA LYS A 931 3.36 43.52 5.85
C LYS A 931 4.16 43.00 7.05
N GLU A 932 3.56 42.23 7.94
CA GLU A 932 4.30 41.48 8.97
C GLU A 932 5.16 40.39 8.30
N PRO A 933 6.35 40.06 8.83
CA PRO A 933 7.16 38.97 8.32
C PRO A 933 6.50 37.61 8.59
N GLU A 934 6.49 36.73 7.60
CA GLU A 934 5.99 35.36 7.75
C GLU A 934 7.19 34.40 7.86
N ALA A 935 7.49 33.96 9.08
CA ALA A 935 8.65 33.13 9.43
C ALA A 935 8.32 31.63 9.35
N GLY A 936 9.31 30.80 9.02
CA GLY A 936 9.13 29.35 8.91
C GLY A 936 8.39 28.87 7.65
N VAL A 937 8.15 29.77 6.69
CA VAL A 937 7.52 29.45 5.40
C VAL A 937 8.56 28.84 4.46
N LEU A 938 8.27 27.68 3.90
CA LEU A 938 9.12 26.99 2.94
C LEU A 938 8.85 27.53 1.52
N VAL A 939 9.87 28.14 0.92
CA VAL A 939 9.87 28.69 -0.45
C VAL A 939 10.70 27.76 -1.34
N GLU A 940 10.25 27.51 -2.57
CA GLU A 940 10.98 26.70 -3.55
C GLU A 940 11.24 27.47 -4.85
N ALA A 941 12.33 27.12 -5.54
CA ALA A 941 12.65 27.46 -6.91
C ALA A 941 12.69 26.18 -7.74
N VAL A 942 11.75 26.02 -8.67
CA VAL A 942 11.63 24.81 -9.52
C VAL A 942 12.08 25.14 -10.95
N GLY A 943 13.01 24.36 -11.51
CA GLY A 943 13.43 24.52 -12.90
C GLY A 943 12.30 24.15 -13.88
N VAL A 944 12.08 24.96 -14.92
CA VAL A 944 10.94 24.77 -15.86
C VAL A 944 11.33 24.27 -17.25
N ASP A 945 12.58 24.45 -17.69
CA ASP A 945 12.99 24.03 -19.02
C ASP A 945 13.22 22.50 -19.08
N ARG A 946 12.45 21.81 -19.93
CA ARG A 946 12.61 20.36 -20.18
C ARG A 946 13.62 20.04 -21.29
N GLU A 947 13.83 20.96 -22.23
CA GLU A 947 14.60 20.72 -23.46
C GLU A 947 16.05 21.22 -23.39
N ARG A 948 16.40 22.01 -22.35
CA ARG A 948 17.77 22.50 -22.10
C ARG A 948 18.33 21.87 -20.82
N HIS A 949 19.53 21.29 -20.94
CA HIS A 949 20.42 20.91 -19.84
C HIS A 949 19.78 20.18 -18.63
N ASN A 950 18.68 19.44 -18.86
CA ASN A 950 17.89 18.77 -17.83
C ASN A 950 17.40 19.69 -16.68
N CYS A 951 17.22 20.99 -16.92
CA CYS A 951 16.86 21.97 -15.88
C CYS A 951 15.60 21.58 -15.07
N ALA A 952 14.64 20.89 -15.69
CA ALA A 952 13.42 20.40 -15.04
C ALA A 952 13.63 19.37 -13.91
N GLN A 953 14.84 18.84 -13.69
CA GLN A 953 15.17 17.99 -12.53
C GLN A 953 15.71 18.76 -11.31
N LEU A 954 15.91 20.08 -11.46
CA LEU A 954 16.49 20.96 -10.44
C LEU A 954 15.39 21.61 -9.60
N GLN A 955 15.50 21.47 -8.28
CA GLN A 955 14.57 22.07 -7.32
C GLN A 955 15.34 22.53 -6.09
N GLU A 956 15.38 23.83 -5.87
CA GLU A 956 16.02 24.44 -4.70
C GLU A 956 14.99 25.01 -3.73
N GLU A 957 15.35 25.08 -2.45
CA GLU A 957 14.44 25.44 -1.37
C GLU A 957 15.12 26.39 -0.37
N ALA A 958 14.31 27.10 0.40
CA ALA A 958 14.74 27.88 1.57
C ALA A 958 13.56 28.04 2.55
N VAL A 959 13.84 28.04 3.85
CA VAL A 959 12.87 28.41 4.88
C VAL A 959 13.03 29.89 5.22
N THR A 960 11.93 30.63 5.42
CA THR A 960 12.01 32.03 5.85
C THR A 960 12.49 32.17 7.29
N GLU A 961 13.38 33.14 7.50
CA GLU A 961 13.85 33.57 8.81
C GLU A 961 12.75 34.27 9.63
N ILE A 962 13.04 34.59 10.89
CA ILE A 962 12.19 35.44 11.75
C ILE A 962 11.90 36.83 11.15
N THR A 963 12.75 37.28 10.21
CA THR A 963 12.62 38.52 9.44
C THR A 963 11.71 38.39 8.21
N GLY A 964 11.17 37.19 7.94
CA GLY A 964 10.46 36.84 6.72
C GLY A 964 11.36 36.73 5.48
N GLN A 965 12.67 36.96 5.61
CA GLN A 965 13.62 36.87 4.51
C GLN A 965 13.95 35.42 4.16
N PHE A 966 14.25 35.15 2.90
CA PHE A 966 14.75 33.86 2.41
C PHE A 966 15.89 34.05 1.41
N ARG A 967 16.79 33.05 1.35
CA ARG A 967 17.86 32.94 0.34
C ARG A 967 17.87 31.52 -0.21
N ILE A 968 17.32 31.32 -1.40
CA ILE A 968 17.46 30.06 -2.15
C ILE A 968 18.82 30.08 -2.84
N LYS A 969 19.65 29.05 -2.63
CA LYS A 969 21.04 28.97 -3.14
C LYS A 969 21.17 28.00 -4.31
N GLY A 970 22.16 28.21 -5.19
CA GLY A 970 22.61 27.22 -6.17
C GLY A 970 21.86 27.19 -7.51
N LEU A 971 21.17 28.29 -7.88
CA LEU A 971 20.47 28.40 -9.16
C LEU A 971 21.48 28.44 -10.32
N GLN A 972 21.29 27.54 -11.29
CA GLN A 972 22.20 27.37 -12.41
C GLN A 972 21.94 28.44 -13.50
N PRO A 973 22.96 29.15 -14.01
CA PRO A 973 22.76 30.31 -14.86
C PRO A 973 22.08 30.02 -16.20
N GLN A 974 22.17 28.79 -16.70
CA GLN A 974 21.58 28.38 -17.99
C GLN A 974 20.14 27.84 -17.87
N CYS A 975 19.52 27.91 -16.68
CA CYS A 975 18.19 27.39 -16.40
C CYS A 975 17.20 28.49 -16.00
N ASN A 976 15.97 28.40 -16.50
CA ASN A 976 14.84 29.19 -16.02
C ASN A 976 14.18 28.49 -14.82
N TYR A 977 13.76 29.27 -13.82
CA TYR A 977 13.15 28.80 -12.58
C TYR A 977 11.82 29.51 -12.30
N ILE A 978 10.95 28.91 -11.48
CA ILE A 978 9.82 29.58 -10.83
C ILE A 978 9.97 29.55 -9.31
N VAL A 979 9.98 30.73 -8.68
CA VAL A 979 10.08 30.88 -7.21
C VAL A 979 8.69 31.05 -6.60
N ARG A 980 8.33 30.24 -5.60
CA ARG A 980 7.00 30.29 -4.95
C ARG A 980 7.02 29.74 -3.53
N VAL A 981 6.00 30.07 -2.73
CA VAL A 981 5.71 29.32 -1.49
C VAL A 981 5.38 27.88 -1.87
N LYS A 982 6.08 26.90 -1.30
CA LYS A 982 5.98 25.48 -1.70
C LYS A 982 4.60 24.92 -1.40
N PRO A 983 3.81 24.49 -2.40
CA PRO A 983 2.47 23.97 -2.18
C PRO A 983 2.52 22.63 -1.44
N THR A 984 1.50 22.33 -0.62
CA THR A 984 1.34 21.07 0.15
C THR A 984 2.45 20.74 1.17
N ALA A 985 3.44 21.62 1.38
CA ALA A 985 4.44 21.42 2.44
C ALA A 985 3.81 21.50 3.85
N GLU A 986 4.19 20.58 4.74
CA GLU A 986 3.74 20.55 6.14
C GLU A 986 3.96 21.89 6.86
N ALA A 987 5.14 22.49 6.69
CA ALA A 987 5.48 23.81 7.24
C ALA A 987 4.48 24.90 6.79
N ASN A 988 3.98 24.82 5.55
CA ASN A 988 3.13 25.83 4.93
C ASN A 988 1.63 25.63 5.19
N LYS A 989 1.21 24.64 6.02
CA LYS A 989 -0.21 24.39 6.33
C LYS A 989 -0.97 25.60 6.92
N HIS A 990 -0.25 26.56 7.49
CA HIS A 990 -0.82 27.80 8.02
C HIS A 990 -1.06 28.89 6.95
N ILE A 991 -0.62 28.67 5.71
CA ILE A 991 -0.79 29.55 4.56
C ILE A 991 -1.85 28.95 3.61
N TYR A 992 -2.89 29.73 3.32
CA TYR A 992 -3.96 29.36 2.39
C TYR A 992 -3.53 29.56 0.92
N ARG A 993 -2.84 30.67 0.62
CA ARG A 993 -2.22 30.96 -0.69
C ARG A 993 -1.13 32.04 -0.56
N ALA A 994 -0.37 32.28 -1.62
CA ALA A 994 0.51 33.45 -1.76
C ALA A 994 0.06 34.34 -2.94
N THR A 995 0.58 35.55 -3.04
CA THR A 995 0.54 36.34 -4.29
C THR A 995 1.89 37.06 -4.52
N PRO A 996 2.44 37.05 -5.75
CA PRO A 996 2.01 36.22 -6.88
C PRO A 996 2.15 34.71 -6.58
N ASP A 997 1.40 33.86 -7.29
CA ASP A 997 1.45 32.41 -7.08
C ASP A 997 2.84 31.81 -7.40
N SER A 998 3.59 32.46 -8.29
CA SER A 998 5.02 32.25 -8.49
C SER A 998 5.67 33.48 -9.16
N ILE A 999 6.99 33.58 -9.06
CA ILE A 999 7.82 34.58 -9.73
C ILE A 999 8.78 33.86 -10.69
N PRO A 1000 8.68 34.06 -12.02
CA PRO A 1000 9.62 33.46 -12.96
C PRO A 1000 10.98 34.17 -12.91
N LEU A 1001 12.05 33.38 -12.91
CA LEU A 1001 13.43 33.82 -13.09
C LEU A 1001 13.94 33.25 -14.41
N GLN A 1002 14.46 34.11 -15.28
CA GLN A 1002 15.09 33.72 -16.54
C GLN A 1002 16.61 33.81 -16.41
N ALA A 1003 17.33 32.88 -17.04
CA ALA A 1003 18.79 32.85 -17.20
C ALA A 1003 19.55 33.54 -16.05
N VAL A 1004 19.66 32.85 -14.90
CA VAL A 1004 20.11 33.45 -13.63
C VAL A 1004 21.61 33.73 -13.67
N GLU A 1005 22.02 34.82 -14.34
CA GLU A 1005 23.43 35.20 -14.56
C GLU A 1005 24.00 36.15 -13.49
N SER A 1006 23.21 36.56 -12.49
CA SER A 1006 23.70 37.14 -11.23
C SER A 1006 22.80 36.77 -10.04
N ASP A 1007 23.21 37.11 -8.80
CA ASP A 1007 22.32 37.00 -7.63
C ASP A 1007 21.04 37.83 -7.83
N VAL A 1008 19.88 37.18 -7.77
CA VAL A 1008 18.57 37.84 -7.89
C VAL A 1008 18.13 38.34 -6.52
N LYS A 1009 17.71 39.61 -6.43
CA LYS A 1009 17.36 40.26 -5.15
C LYS A 1009 15.96 40.86 -5.19
N ASN A 1010 15.41 41.13 -4.01
CA ASN A 1010 14.11 41.79 -3.80
C ASN A 1010 12.89 41.00 -4.29
N LEU A 1011 12.96 39.66 -4.35
CA LEU A 1011 11.78 38.84 -4.60
C LEU A 1011 10.77 39.02 -3.45
N ARG A 1012 9.48 39.14 -3.76
CA ARG A 1012 8.46 39.42 -2.75
C ARG A 1012 7.21 38.57 -2.97
N LEU A 1013 6.88 37.78 -1.96
CA LEU A 1013 5.68 36.96 -1.89
C LEU A 1013 4.82 37.48 -0.73
N ILE A 1014 3.51 37.62 -0.95
CA ILE A 1014 2.56 38.02 0.08
C ILE A 1014 1.67 36.82 0.43
N ALA A 1015 1.81 36.29 1.65
CA ALA A 1015 1.08 35.13 2.11
C ALA A 1015 -0.27 35.52 2.72
N PHE A 1016 -1.27 34.67 2.51
CA PHE A 1016 -2.62 34.79 3.06
C PHE A 1016 -2.83 33.64 4.05
N ARG A 1017 -3.12 33.95 5.31
CA ARG A 1017 -3.57 32.97 6.30
C ARG A 1017 -5.06 32.64 6.08
N PRO A 1018 -5.55 31.44 6.44
CA PRO A 1018 -6.97 31.12 6.40
C PRO A 1018 -7.84 32.11 7.20
N ILE A 1019 -9.06 32.37 6.72
CA ILE A 1019 -10.02 33.21 7.43
C ILE A 1019 -10.58 32.40 8.60
N ALA A 1020 -10.45 32.90 9.83
CA ALA A 1020 -10.81 32.16 11.04
C ALA A 1020 -12.26 32.36 11.52
N LYS A 1021 -12.96 33.39 11.02
CA LYS A 1021 -14.29 33.81 11.50
C LYS A 1021 -15.19 34.29 10.37
N THR A 1022 -16.49 34.14 10.59
CA THR A 1022 -17.57 34.54 9.69
C THR A 1022 -18.51 35.51 10.41
N GLU A 1023 -18.81 36.65 9.80
CA GLU A 1023 -19.89 37.56 10.23
C GLU A 1023 -21.22 37.12 9.63
N VAL A 1024 -22.32 37.33 10.36
CA VAL A 1024 -23.68 37.07 9.89
C VAL A 1024 -24.54 38.29 10.17
N VAL A 1025 -25.15 38.84 9.12
CA VAL A 1025 -26.06 40.00 9.21
C VAL A 1025 -27.41 39.62 8.62
N ALA A 1026 -28.47 39.95 9.33
CA ALA A 1026 -29.84 39.71 8.88
C ALA A 1026 -30.60 41.02 8.66
N VAL A 1027 -31.59 41.01 7.77
CA VAL A 1027 -32.50 42.15 7.56
C VAL A 1027 -33.93 41.64 7.52
N VAL A 1028 -34.78 42.10 8.44
CA VAL A 1028 -36.20 41.71 8.51
C VAL A 1028 -37.06 42.84 7.97
N ARG A 1029 -37.80 42.59 6.88
CA ARG A 1029 -38.74 43.53 6.27
C ARG A 1029 -40.18 43.28 6.71
N SER A 1030 -41.02 44.28 6.57
CA SER A 1030 -42.46 44.22 6.84
C SER A 1030 -43.17 45.34 6.07
N GLY A 1031 -44.44 45.13 5.72
CA GLY A 1031 -45.31 46.14 5.14
C GLY A 1031 -45.65 47.26 6.12
N VAL A 1032 -46.12 48.40 5.60
CA VAL A 1032 -46.39 49.62 6.40
C VAL A 1032 -47.43 49.35 7.49
N ASP A 1033 -48.49 48.62 7.17
CA ASP A 1033 -49.56 48.25 8.12
C ASP A 1033 -49.17 47.15 9.12
N THR A 1034 -47.97 46.57 9.00
CA THR A 1034 -47.47 45.47 9.84
C THR A 1034 -46.19 45.79 10.62
N VAL A 1035 -45.70 47.04 10.59
CA VAL A 1035 -44.44 47.42 11.28
C VAL A 1035 -44.52 47.25 12.79
N GLU A 1036 -45.66 47.46 13.45
CA GLU A 1036 -45.78 47.27 14.91
C GLU A 1036 -45.58 45.80 15.30
N GLN A 1037 -46.03 44.88 14.45
CA GLN A 1037 -45.97 43.43 14.63
C GLN A 1037 -44.52 42.91 14.56
N LEU A 1038 -43.56 43.68 14.04
CA LEU A 1038 -42.13 43.35 14.16
C LEU A 1038 -41.69 43.19 15.62
N ARG A 1039 -42.33 43.85 16.60
CA ARG A 1039 -42.00 43.66 18.03
C ARG A 1039 -42.19 42.24 18.53
N SER A 1040 -43.13 41.50 17.95
CA SER A 1040 -43.33 40.07 18.28
C SER A 1040 -42.23 39.14 17.74
N VAL A 1041 -41.35 39.65 16.86
CA VAL A 1041 -40.36 38.85 16.15
C VAL A 1041 -39.05 38.73 16.93
N LYS A 1042 -38.51 37.51 16.95
CA LYS A 1042 -37.14 37.20 17.37
C LYS A 1042 -36.41 36.44 16.27
N LEU A 1043 -35.12 36.72 16.14
CA LEU A 1043 -34.19 35.94 15.33
C LEU A 1043 -33.34 35.04 16.23
N ARG A 1044 -33.20 33.76 15.89
CA ARG A 1044 -32.37 32.76 16.59
C ARG A 1044 -31.29 32.24 15.64
N LEU A 1045 -30.02 32.45 15.98
CA LEU A 1045 -28.89 31.81 15.28
C LEU A 1045 -28.53 30.53 16.03
N CYS A 1046 -28.68 29.38 15.37
CA CYS A 1046 -28.40 28.04 15.92
C CYS A 1046 -27.33 27.32 15.08
N ARG A 1047 -26.69 26.28 15.62
CA ARG A 1047 -25.99 25.30 14.78
C ARG A 1047 -27.00 24.36 14.14
N GLU A 1048 -26.74 23.95 12.90
CA GLU A 1048 -27.56 22.95 12.20
C GLU A 1048 -27.55 21.59 12.92
N GLU A 1049 -26.43 21.27 13.58
CA GLU A 1049 -26.27 20.09 14.46
C GLU A 1049 -27.15 20.14 15.73
N THR A 1050 -27.59 21.33 16.18
CA THR A 1050 -28.33 21.53 17.44
C THR A 1050 -29.34 22.69 17.32
N PRO A 1051 -30.42 22.57 16.51
CA PRO A 1051 -31.32 23.67 16.19
C PRO A 1051 -32.08 24.22 17.41
N ASP A 1052 -32.36 23.39 18.41
CA ASP A 1052 -33.06 23.80 19.63
C ASP A 1052 -32.22 24.68 20.56
N HIS A 1053 -30.89 24.67 20.43
CA HIS A 1053 -29.96 25.45 21.25
C HIS A 1053 -29.42 26.66 20.46
N PRO A 1054 -30.00 27.86 20.64
CA PRO A 1054 -29.51 29.05 19.95
C PRO A 1054 -28.18 29.53 20.54
N ILE A 1055 -27.22 29.78 19.65
CA ILE A 1055 -25.94 30.45 19.93
C ILE A 1055 -26.20 31.91 20.33
N HIS A 1056 -27.16 32.55 19.66
CA HIS A 1056 -27.56 33.92 19.93
C HIS A 1056 -29.04 34.14 19.57
N VAL A 1057 -29.73 34.99 20.33
CA VAL A 1057 -31.12 35.37 20.07
C VAL A 1057 -31.25 36.89 20.13
N VAL A 1058 -31.90 37.50 19.15
CA VAL A 1058 -32.19 38.94 19.11
C VAL A 1058 -33.70 39.12 19.00
N ARG A 1059 -34.30 39.94 19.88
CA ARG A 1059 -35.69 40.38 19.76
C ARG A 1059 -35.74 41.72 19.04
N LEU A 1060 -36.62 41.87 18.05
CA LEU A 1060 -36.73 43.14 17.32
C LEU A 1060 -37.42 44.25 18.15
N ASP A 1061 -38.18 43.89 19.19
CA ASP A 1061 -38.78 44.82 20.16
C ASP A 1061 -37.77 45.86 20.70
N SER A 1062 -36.60 45.39 21.12
CA SER A 1062 -35.49 46.24 21.60
C SER A 1062 -34.80 47.09 20.52
N ILE A 1063 -35.21 46.98 19.25
CA ILE A 1063 -34.63 47.70 18.10
C ILE A 1063 -35.68 48.64 17.46
N VAL A 1064 -36.96 48.22 17.43
CA VAL A 1064 -38.10 49.03 16.96
C VAL A 1064 -38.59 49.92 18.11
N GLY A 1065 -37.78 50.94 18.43
CA GLY A 1065 -37.94 51.78 19.63
C GLY A 1065 -39.24 52.60 19.69
N THR A 1066 -39.63 52.98 20.91
CA THR A 1066 -40.72 53.93 21.20
C THR A 1066 -40.18 55.30 21.58
N GLN A 1067 -40.74 56.35 20.98
CA GLN A 1067 -40.91 57.65 21.65
C GLN A 1067 -42.40 58.02 21.60
N GLY A 1068 -42.95 58.57 22.68
CA GLY A 1068 -44.33 59.08 22.73
C GLY A 1068 -45.45 58.04 22.55
N GLY A 1069 -45.16 56.74 22.51
CA GLY A 1069 -46.19 55.68 22.44
C GLY A 1069 -46.75 55.39 21.04
N ARG A 1070 -46.08 55.84 19.97
CA ARG A 1070 -46.32 55.37 18.59
C ARG A 1070 -45.05 54.74 18.02
N VAL A 1071 -45.20 53.76 17.11
CA VAL A 1071 -44.08 53.30 16.29
C VAL A 1071 -43.75 54.37 15.25
N HIS A 1072 -42.46 54.61 15.00
CA HIS A 1072 -42.05 55.50 13.92
C HIS A 1072 -42.33 54.85 12.55
N GLU A 1073 -43.05 55.60 11.71
CA GLU A 1073 -43.52 55.26 10.36
C GLU A 1073 -42.39 55.15 9.31
N TYR A 1074 -41.16 54.83 9.74
CA TYR A 1074 -39.92 55.12 9.03
C TYR A 1074 -38.95 53.92 8.90
N TYR A 1075 -39.49 52.70 8.89
CA TYR A 1075 -38.73 51.46 8.62
C TYR A 1075 -39.01 50.78 7.24
N PRO A 1076 -39.30 51.49 6.12
CA PRO A 1076 -39.68 50.84 4.85
C PRO A 1076 -38.57 50.00 4.19
N ALA A 1077 -37.33 50.05 4.68
CA ALA A 1077 -36.22 49.22 4.22
C ALA A 1077 -36.04 47.89 5.00
N GLY A 1078 -36.70 47.75 6.15
CA GLY A 1078 -36.51 46.68 7.13
C GLY A 1078 -35.49 46.99 8.24
N VAL A 1079 -35.46 46.13 9.27
CA VAL A 1079 -34.58 46.23 10.45
C VAL A 1079 -33.36 45.34 10.27
N MET A 1080 -32.16 45.91 10.39
CA MET A 1080 -30.88 45.19 10.30
C MET A 1080 -30.42 44.67 11.68
N VAL A 1081 -29.89 43.45 11.71
CA VAL A 1081 -29.39 42.77 12.92
C VAL A 1081 -28.05 42.12 12.64
N HIS A 1082 -27.00 42.52 13.36
CA HIS A 1082 -25.70 41.83 13.35
C HIS A 1082 -25.66 40.73 14.41
N PHE A 1083 -25.01 39.61 14.08
CA PHE A 1083 -24.76 38.51 15.01
C PHE A 1083 -23.28 38.43 15.40
N PRO A 1084 -22.93 37.82 16.56
CA PRO A 1084 -21.55 37.59 16.93
C PRO A 1084 -20.79 36.78 15.89
N LEU A 1085 -19.50 37.10 15.70
CA LEU A 1085 -18.61 36.37 14.78
C LEU A 1085 -18.51 34.89 15.17
N ILE A 1086 -18.94 34.00 14.28
CA ILE A 1086 -18.89 32.55 14.43
C ILE A 1086 -17.64 31.95 13.76
N PRO A 1087 -17.19 30.74 14.14
CA PRO A 1087 -16.01 30.12 13.52
C PRO A 1087 -16.22 29.84 12.02
N SER A 1088 -15.21 30.12 11.20
CA SER A 1088 -15.17 29.76 9.78
C SER A 1088 -14.78 28.28 9.59
N ASP A 1089 -15.45 27.38 10.30
CA ASP A 1089 -15.13 25.95 10.37
C ASP A 1089 -15.89 25.08 9.34
N GLY A 1090 -16.61 25.71 8.40
CA GLY A 1090 -17.34 25.03 7.32
C GLY A 1090 -18.60 24.29 7.75
N ARG A 1091 -18.96 24.34 9.04
CA ARG A 1091 -20.17 23.69 9.58
C ARG A 1091 -21.45 24.39 9.15
N GLY A 1092 -22.56 23.68 9.29
CA GLY A 1092 -23.92 24.21 9.09
C GLY A 1092 -24.42 25.04 10.28
N TYR A 1093 -25.02 26.18 9.96
CA TYR A 1093 -25.70 27.07 10.87
C TYR A 1093 -27.07 27.42 10.28
N VAL A 1094 -28.07 27.62 11.14
CA VAL A 1094 -29.42 28.04 10.74
C VAL A 1094 -29.79 29.32 11.46
N LEU A 1095 -30.29 30.30 10.72
CA LEU A 1095 -30.89 31.50 11.26
C LEU A 1095 -32.41 31.40 11.10
N GLN A 1096 -33.14 31.46 12.22
CA GLN A 1096 -34.58 31.28 12.28
C GLN A 1096 -35.27 32.57 12.71
N LEU A 1097 -36.33 32.96 12.01
CA LEU A 1097 -37.29 34.00 12.40
C LEU A 1097 -38.51 33.33 13.04
N GLU A 1098 -38.77 33.66 14.29
CA GLU A 1098 -39.96 33.22 15.04
C GLU A 1098 -40.76 34.45 15.51
N SER A 1099 -42.08 34.39 15.46
CA SER A 1099 -42.97 35.42 16.02
C SER A 1099 -43.85 34.89 17.15
N SER A 1100 -44.11 35.75 18.15
CA SER A 1100 -44.99 35.49 19.30
C SER A 1100 -46.43 36.02 19.15
N LEU A 1101 -46.90 36.28 17.92
CA LEU A 1101 -48.33 36.47 17.67
C LEU A 1101 -49.10 35.17 17.95
N SER A 1102 -50.42 35.25 18.14
CA SER A 1102 -51.23 34.03 18.26
C SER A 1102 -51.60 33.49 16.87
N PRO A 1103 -51.28 32.22 16.53
CA PRO A 1103 -51.70 31.60 15.27
C PRO A 1103 -53.22 31.43 15.11
N SER A 1104 -54.00 31.65 16.18
CA SER A 1104 -55.46 31.73 16.10
C SER A 1104 -55.97 33.08 15.60
N ALA A 1105 -55.19 34.15 15.77
CA ALA A 1105 -55.58 35.53 15.43
C ALA A 1105 -54.81 36.09 14.22
N TYR A 1106 -53.66 35.52 13.87
CA TYR A 1106 -52.85 35.90 12.72
C TYR A 1106 -52.36 34.67 11.96
N ASP A 1107 -52.37 34.76 10.64
CA ASP A 1107 -51.72 33.81 9.73
C ASP A 1107 -50.31 34.32 9.40
N TYR A 1108 -49.29 33.52 9.72
CA TYR A 1108 -47.89 33.86 9.46
C TYR A 1108 -47.01 32.59 9.47
N SER A 1109 -45.88 32.65 8.76
CA SER A 1109 -44.87 31.58 8.74
C SER A 1109 -43.62 31.99 9.50
N ASN A 1110 -43.12 31.13 10.39
CA ASN A 1110 -41.73 31.19 10.84
C ASN A 1110 -40.81 30.85 9.64
N GLN A 1111 -39.72 31.59 9.46
CA GLN A 1111 -38.79 31.42 8.33
C GLN A 1111 -37.43 30.91 8.83
N ALA A 1112 -36.75 30.05 8.07
CA ALA A 1112 -35.42 29.54 8.43
C ALA A 1112 -34.49 29.57 7.21
N VAL A 1113 -33.27 30.06 7.39
CA VAL A 1113 -32.23 30.11 6.36
C VAL A 1113 -31.00 29.38 6.86
N HIS A 1114 -30.62 28.33 6.13
CA HIS A 1114 -29.47 27.48 6.41
C HIS A 1114 -28.26 27.96 5.58
N PHE A 1115 -27.08 27.99 6.19
CA PHE A 1115 -25.83 28.40 5.55
C PHE A 1115 -24.63 27.69 6.19
N ARG A 1116 -23.47 27.73 5.52
CA ARG A 1116 -22.22 27.15 6.04
C ARG A 1116 -21.13 28.19 6.15
N THR A 1117 -20.35 28.13 7.24
CA THR A 1117 -19.27 29.10 7.53
C THR A 1117 -18.00 28.81 6.73
N ASN A 1118 -18.10 28.93 5.40
CA ASN A 1118 -17.00 28.78 4.45
C ASN A 1118 -16.57 30.12 3.79
N VAL A 1119 -17.20 31.23 4.18
CA VAL A 1119 -16.90 32.60 3.73
C VAL A 1119 -16.83 33.54 4.93
N SER A 1120 -16.27 34.74 4.75
CA SER A 1120 -16.11 35.72 5.83
C SER A 1120 -17.41 36.42 6.25
N PHE A 1121 -18.47 36.37 5.45
CA PHE A 1121 -19.69 37.16 5.64
C PHE A 1121 -20.91 36.49 5.01
N HIS A 1122 -22.04 36.45 5.74
CA HIS A 1122 -23.37 36.10 5.20
C HIS A 1122 -24.37 37.22 5.42
N TYR A 1123 -25.21 37.44 4.41
CA TYR A 1123 -26.37 38.32 4.45
C TYR A 1123 -27.66 37.48 4.36
N VAL A 1124 -28.58 37.66 5.31
CA VAL A 1124 -29.82 36.87 5.42
C VAL A 1124 -31.06 37.77 5.41
N PRO A 1125 -31.77 37.90 4.28
CA PRO A 1125 -33.03 38.64 4.22
C PRO A 1125 -34.20 37.78 4.72
N PHE A 1126 -35.11 38.40 5.47
CA PHE A 1126 -36.41 37.86 5.88
C PHE A 1126 -37.52 38.86 5.55
N SER A 1127 -38.77 38.38 5.44
CA SER A 1127 -39.96 39.23 5.39
C SER A 1127 -41.04 38.73 6.33
N PHE A 1128 -41.63 39.62 7.13
CA PHE A 1128 -42.63 39.27 8.14
C PHE A 1128 -43.87 40.17 8.01
N GLU A 1129 -44.92 39.64 7.38
CA GLU A 1129 -46.18 40.32 7.08
C GLU A 1129 -47.35 39.43 7.56
N PRO A 1130 -47.72 39.48 8.85
CA PRO A 1130 -48.75 38.63 9.44
C PRO A 1130 -50.17 39.11 9.06
N ILE A 1131 -50.98 38.22 8.50
CA ILE A 1131 -52.34 38.53 8.04
C ILE A 1131 -53.34 38.29 9.19
N PRO A 1132 -54.16 39.26 9.62
CA PRO A 1132 -55.13 39.05 10.69
C PRO A 1132 -56.25 38.09 10.23
N ARG A 1133 -56.59 37.12 11.08
CA ARG A 1133 -57.71 36.19 10.89
C ARG A 1133 -58.97 36.77 11.53
N PHE A 1134 -60.00 37.02 10.72
CA PHE A 1134 -61.31 37.40 11.24
C PHE A 1134 -61.97 36.21 11.94
N VAL A 1135 -62.41 36.43 13.18
CA VAL A 1135 -63.22 35.49 13.96
C VAL A 1135 -64.65 36.00 13.95
N ASP A 1136 -65.58 35.22 13.40
CA ASP A 1136 -67.01 35.50 13.55
C ASP A 1136 -67.40 35.37 15.02
N GLN A 1137 -67.72 36.50 15.66
CA GLN A 1137 -68.38 36.53 16.95
C GLN A 1137 -69.89 36.68 16.75
N ASP A 1138 -70.65 35.68 17.22
CA ASP A 1138 -72.10 35.68 17.17
C ASP A 1138 -72.72 36.95 17.76
N MET A 1139 -73.71 37.50 17.05
CA MET A 1139 -74.42 38.71 17.42
C MET A 1139 -75.20 38.54 18.73
N ASN A 1140 -74.74 39.19 19.80
CA ASN A 1140 -75.57 39.39 20.98
C ASN A 1140 -76.59 40.53 20.73
N GLN A 1141 -77.84 40.33 21.12
CA GLN A 1141 -79.02 40.89 20.43
C GLN A 1141 -79.38 42.36 20.80
N GLY A 1142 -78.46 43.31 20.59
CA GLY A 1142 -78.63 44.70 21.05
C GLY A 1142 -79.34 45.69 20.11
N SER A 1143 -79.04 45.70 18.81
CA SER A 1143 -79.09 46.96 18.02
C SER A 1143 -80.16 47.07 16.93
N ILE A 1144 -80.83 45.98 16.53
CA ILE A 1144 -81.76 46.01 15.37
C ILE A 1144 -83.00 46.89 15.63
N PHE A 1145 -83.43 47.04 16.89
CA PHE A 1145 -84.58 47.88 17.28
C PHE A 1145 -84.33 49.39 17.13
N LEU A 1146 -83.09 49.86 16.96
CA LEU A 1146 -82.79 51.29 16.80
C LEU A 1146 -83.06 51.81 15.38
N LEU A 1147 -82.89 51.00 14.33
CA LEU A 1147 -83.07 51.46 12.94
C LEU A 1147 -84.50 51.97 12.64
N PRO A 1148 -85.57 51.25 13.04
CA PRO A 1148 -86.94 51.74 12.85
C PRO A 1148 -87.21 53.03 13.64
N LEU A 1149 -86.68 53.15 14.86
CA LEU A 1149 -86.84 54.34 15.69
C LEU A 1149 -86.14 55.57 15.09
N VAL A 1150 -84.93 55.41 14.52
CA VAL A 1150 -84.21 56.49 13.83
C VAL A 1150 -84.93 56.91 12.55
N LEU A 1151 -85.48 55.96 11.77
CA LEU A 1151 -86.28 56.28 10.58
C LEU A 1151 -87.59 57.00 10.94
N ILE A 1152 -88.30 56.56 11.98
CA ILE A 1152 -89.51 57.24 12.47
C ILE A 1152 -89.19 58.63 13.04
N ALA A 1153 -88.05 58.79 13.73
CA ALA A 1153 -87.58 60.08 14.22
C ALA A 1153 -87.24 61.05 13.07
N LEU A 1154 -86.57 60.57 12.00
CA LEU A 1154 -86.31 61.37 10.80
C LEU A 1154 -87.61 61.75 10.08
N PHE A 1155 -88.55 60.81 9.92
CA PHE A 1155 -89.83 61.07 9.26
C PHE A 1155 -90.69 62.09 10.03
N SER A 1156 -90.70 62.03 11.36
CA SER A 1156 -91.39 63.00 12.23
C SER A 1156 -90.61 64.31 12.43
N TYR A 1157 -89.31 64.36 12.14
CA TYR A 1157 -88.51 65.58 12.08
C TYR A 1157 -88.77 66.35 10.76
N PHE A 1158 -88.82 65.66 9.62
CA PHE A 1158 -89.10 66.29 8.31
C PHE A 1158 -90.59 66.55 8.04
N GLY A 1159 -91.51 65.75 8.58
CA GLY A 1159 -92.97 65.98 8.46
C GLY A 1159 -93.54 67.01 9.44
N ARG A 1160 -92.68 67.73 10.20
CA ARG A 1160 -93.06 68.42 11.44
C ARG A 1160 -94.09 69.53 11.27
N ASP A 1161 -94.06 70.26 10.16
CA ASP A 1161 -94.98 71.37 9.89
C ASP A 1161 -96.39 70.89 9.46
N HIS A 1162 -96.57 69.60 9.15
CA HIS A 1162 -97.86 69.02 8.77
C HIS A 1162 -98.52 68.14 9.85
N ILE A 1163 -97.81 67.78 10.93
CA ILE A 1163 -98.36 66.94 12.03
C ILE A 1163 -98.29 67.64 13.40
N ALA A 1164 -98.31 68.97 13.39
CA ALA A 1164 -98.49 69.77 14.61
C ALA A 1164 -99.81 69.48 15.40
N PRO A 1165 -100.96 69.13 14.78
CA PRO A 1165 -102.22 68.95 15.50
C PRO A 1165 -102.57 67.47 15.82
N SER A 1166 -101.65 66.68 16.38
CA SER A 1166 -101.97 65.31 16.87
C SER A 1166 -101.12 64.78 18.04
N LEU A 1167 -100.24 65.60 18.64
CA LEU A 1167 -99.26 65.11 19.61
C LEU A 1167 -99.84 64.87 21.02
N LYS A 1168 -100.39 63.66 21.28
CA LYS A 1168 -100.80 63.18 22.63
C LYS A 1168 -100.85 61.62 22.74
N ARG A 1169 -99.75 60.94 23.23
CA ARG A 1169 -99.64 59.64 24.03
C ARG A 1169 -98.29 58.78 23.80
N LEU A 1170 -97.44 58.49 24.87
CA LEU A 1170 -96.36 57.40 25.13
C LEU A 1170 -94.77 57.53 24.89
N SER A 1171 -93.86 56.89 25.73
CA SER A 1171 -92.33 56.70 25.58
C SER A 1171 -91.49 56.01 26.78
N GLN A 1172 -90.32 55.25 26.63
CA GLN A 1172 -89.33 54.78 27.73
C GLN A 1172 -87.95 53.99 27.33
N ALA A 1173 -86.74 54.03 28.05
CA ALA A 1173 -85.36 53.28 27.89
C ALA A 1173 -84.22 53.53 29.03
N GLY A 1174 -82.90 53.07 29.26
CA GLY A 1174 -81.79 52.05 28.87
C GLY A 1174 -80.27 52.25 29.48
N LEU A 1175 -79.26 51.28 29.63
CA LEU A 1175 -77.80 51.43 30.21
C LEU A 1175 -76.64 50.27 30.09
N LEU A 1176 -75.28 50.40 30.47
CA LEU A 1176 -74.04 49.46 30.23
C LEU A 1176 -72.63 49.53 31.09
N ARG A 1177 -71.65 48.49 31.10
CA ARG A 1177 -70.06 48.42 31.18
C ARG A 1177 -69.14 47.79 32.37
N ARG A 1178 -67.94 47.06 32.16
CA ARG A 1178 -66.60 46.84 32.99
C ARG A 1178 -65.52 45.70 32.57
N LEU A 1179 -64.57 45.05 33.37
CA LEU A 1179 -63.01 45.13 33.65
C LEU A 1179 -62.30 43.71 34.06
N ALA A 1180 -60.99 43.30 34.42
CA ALA A 1180 -59.47 43.64 34.53
C ALA A 1180 -58.45 42.40 34.87
N GLY A 1181 -57.07 42.47 35.15
CA GLY A 1181 -56.03 41.32 35.43
C GLY A 1181 -54.51 41.54 35.98
N GLU A 1182 -53.55 40.53 36.18
CA GLU A 1182 -52.17 40.59 36.92
C GLU A 1182 -50.85 39.65 36.58
N GLY A 1183 -49.84 39.25 37.49
CA GLY A 1183 -48.32 38.94 37.29
C GLY A 1183 -47.45 37.61 37.76
N PRO A 1184 -46.19 37.61 38.39
CA PRO A 1184 -44.95 36.72 38.10
C PRO A 1184 -44.05 35.93 39.21
N VAL A 1185 -42.81 35.35 38.88
CA VAL A 1185 -41.45 35.21 39.66
C VAL A 1185 -40.71 33.85 40.21
N VAL A 1186 -39.35 33.67 39.97
CA VAL A 1186 -38.12 33.10 40.75
C VAL A 1186 -37.74 31.56 41.06
N SER A 1187 -36.55 31.27 41.67
CA SER A 1187 -35.39 30.29 41.46
C SER A 1187 -34.99 29.10 42.44
N GLU A 1188 -34.03 28.24 42.01
CA GLU A 1188 -32.86 27.56 42.70
C GLU A 1188 -32.92 26.48 43.86
N ARG A 1189 -31.86 25.60 43.90
CA ARG A 1189 -31.13 24.95 45.06
C ARG A 1189 -31.40 23.48 45.56
N PRO A 1190 -30.49 22.80 46.36
CA PRO A 1190 -30.00 21.44 45.99
C PRO A 1190 -29.74 20.36 47.12
N ASN A 1191 -29.19 19.19 46.71
CA ASN A 1191 -28.12 18.38 47.35
C ASN A 1191 -28.41 17.09 48.20
N SER A 1192 -27.76 15.98 47.78
CA SER A 1192 -27.22 14.84 48.58
C SER A 1192 -28.06 13.59 48.99
N ARG A 1193 -27.31 12.49 49.22
CA ARG A 1193 -27.59 11.18 49.92
C ARG A 1193 -28.13 9.97 49.14
N GLU A 1194 -28.11 8.80 49.82
CA GLU A 1194 -27.89 7.44 49.25
C GLU A 1194 -29.07 6.44 49.35
N LYS A 1195 -28.95 5.34 48.57
CA LYS A 1195 -29.26 3.92 48.88
C LYS A 1195 -30.71 3.34 48.75
N THR A 1196 -30.83 2.47 47.73
CA THR A 1196 -31.40 1.09 47.71
C THR A 1196 -32.92 0.77 47.76
N ALA A 1197 -33.39 0.19 46.63
CA ALA A 1197 -34.03 -1.14 46.48
C ALA A 1197 -35.58 -1.36 46.51
N SER A 1198 -36.12 -1.76 45.33
CA SER A 1198 -37.41 -2.47 45.08
C SER A 1198 -38.72 -1.68 45.32
N ARG A 1199 -39.90 -1.99 44.72
CA ARG A 1199 -40.44 -3.23 44.09
C ARG A 1199 -41.69 -2.96 43.20
N ASP A 1200 -42.22 -4.02 42.56
CA ASP A 1200 -43.63 -4.32 42.21
C ASP A 1200 -44.38 -3.79 40.94
N ASN A 1201 -44.53 -4.72 39.97
CA ASN A 1201 -45.79 -5.37 39.50
C ASN A 1201 -47.01 -4.59 38.91
N LYS A 1202 -47.41 -4.97 37.67
CA LYS A 1202 -48.56 -5.90 37.42
C LYS A 1202 -48.70 -6.39 35.95
N SER A 1203 -49.50 -7.44 35.75
CA SER A 1203 -49.82 -8.14 34.48
C SER A 1203 -51.22 -7.73 33.92
N PRO A 1204 -51.81 -8.34 32.85
CA PRO A 1204 -52.04 -9.80 32.57
C PRO A 1204 -51.22 -10.35 31.35
N ARG A 1205 -51.34 -11.60 30.81
CA ARG A 1205 -52.10 -12.82 31.19
C ARG A 1205 -51.37 -14.20 31.01
N GLU A 1206 -51.92 -15.14 30.22
CA GLU A 1206 -51.94 -16.64 30.39
C GLU A 1206 -52.19 -17.37 29.03
N GLN A 1207 -52.19 -18.72 28.87
CA GLN A 1207 -52.09 -19.84 29.83
C GLN A 1207 -50.86 -20.77 29.55
N ASP A 1208 -50.86 -22.00 28.99
CA ASP A 1208 -51.89 -22.96 28.53
C ASP A 1208 -51.38 -24.42 28.48
N ASN A 1209 -52.31 -25.40 28.33
CA ASN A 1209 -52.20 -26.86 28.05
C ASN A 1209 -50.91 -27.69 28.32
N SER A 1210 -51.08 -28.89 28.92
CA SER A 1210 -50.05 -29.92 29.28
C SER A 1210 -50.64 -31.36 29.09
N PRO A 1211 -50.05 -32.54 29.49
CA PRO A 1211 -49.42 -32.89 30.79
C PRO A 1211 -48.22 -33.90 30.72
N ASP A 1212 -48.02 -34.69 31.81
CA ASP A 1212 -47.31 -35.99 31.99
C ASP A 1212 -45.76 -36.13 31.79
N SER A 1213 -45.02 -36.97 32.55
CA SER A 1213 -45.20 -37.54 33.91
C SER A 1213 -43.93 -38.30 34.39
N SER A 1214 -43.48 -38.10 35.66
CA SER A 1214 -42.68 -39.03 36.52
C SER A 1214 -41.37 -39.68 35.95
N ASP A 1215 -40.48 -40.43 36.64
CA ASP A 1215 -40.26 -40.82 38.05
C ASP A 1215 -38.78 -41.28 38.28
N GLY A 1216 -38.39 -41.68 39.51
CA GLY A 1216 -37.37 -42.75 39.74
C GLY A 1216 -35.96 -42.39 40.26
N ALA A 1217 -35.25 -43.36 40.88
CA ALA A 1217 -34.00 -43.12 41.64
C ALA A 1217 -32.95 -44.28 41.67
N THR A 1218 -31.67 -43.89 41.86
CA THR A 1218 -30.54 -44.57 42.57
C THR A 1218 -29.83 -45.86 42.09
N VAL A 1219 -28.47 -45.81 42.14
CA VAL A 1219 -27.50 -46.86 42.63
C VAL A 1219 -27.21 -48.07 41.68
N GLU A 1220 -26.02 -48.69 41.58
CA GLU A 1220 -24.73 -48.70 42.33
C GLU A 1220 -23.58 -47.85 41.67
N GLN A 1221 -22.34 -48.35 41.53
CA GLN A 1221 -21.15 -47.99 42.36
C GLN A 1221 -19.84 -48.65 41.83
N ILE A 1222 -18.82 -48.79 42.69
CA ILE A 1222 -17.51 -49.48 42.54
C ILE A 1222 -16.44 -48.70 41.74
N GLY A 1223 -15.19 -48.65 42.25
CA GLY A 1223 -14.08 -47.92 41.62
C GLY A 1223 -12.68 -48.19 42.24
N LYS A 1224 -12.20 -47.29 43.11
CA LYS A 1224 -10.90 -47.30 43.84
C LYS A 1224 -9.57 -47.17 43.02
N LYS A 1225 -8.82 -46.11 43.37
CA LYS A 1225 -7.34 -46.02 43.56
C LYS A 1225 -6.37 -45.80 42.36
N LYS A 1226 -5.52 -44.77 42.57
CA LYS A 1226 -4.05 -44.69 42.39
C LYS A 1226 -3.40 -44.38 41.00
N LYS A 1227 -2.60 -43.29 41.00
CA LYS A 1227 -1.33 -43.09 40.23
C LYS A 1227 -0.36 -44.28 40.46
N PRO A 1228 0.59 -44.64 39.56
CA PRO A 1228 1.42 -43.79 38.67
C PRO A 1228 1.38 -44.24 37.18
N ARG A 1229 2.26 -43.90 36.21
CA ARG A 1229 3.66 -43.38 36.19
C ARG A 1229 3.98 -42.63 34.87
N ARG A 1230 5.22 -42.10 34.75
CA ARG A 1230 5.97 -41.85 33.48
C ARG A 1230 5.78 -42.99 32.47
N THR A 1231 5.90 -42.79 31.16
CA THR A 1231 6.56 -41.68 30.43
C THR A 1231 5.79 -40.37 30.36
#